data_AF-A0A168Y3H3-F1
#
_entry.id   AF-A0A168Y3H3-F1
#
_cell.length_a   1.000
_cell.length_b   1.000
_cell.length_c   1.000
_cell.angle_alpha   90.00
_cell.angle_beta   90.00
_cell.angle_gamma   90.00
#
_symmetry.space_group_name_H-M   'P 1'
#
loop_
_entity.id
_entity.type
_entity.pdbx_description
1 polymer ?
#
loop_
_entity_poly.entity_id
_entity_poly.type
_entity_poly.pdbx_seq_one_letter_code
_entity_poly.pdbx_strand_id
1 'polypeptide(L)'
;MKTPVYATLAATALLLASCAEPPKPPRPVPVKPPTEVNGLWYLDQGWSQEARQWYYTTTQGSQIMRYDWFMALEDPQTKQPFVKSITRYGYPANTSATWNPDLLPVGFVKDTDPDKTEWFGMTCAACHTGDVTVNGKTMRIDGAVTTGDLYGFISGLSNAVHTTVISDAAFQPFATRVLGATATDQQKLALYNALKDFDRSFAEFVAASTPDTPWGPMRTDAFGMIFNRVSAIDLNLPKNNRAPNAPVSYPYLWDAPHQPRVQWNGLLPNATAFDALGRNAGEVLGVFGKVTLKPPADAAHYYYKSTVRGRNLVDMENQLRKLRSPVWPDSLAGNVDIVKAAAGEPIYKENCESCHAILPRGETYTTAPIQMVPLFNWAQPDNAVAVVTAFTTICTKGVDAAVAAKMITVNYDADPKMAVDALCRKVDTGAIANVAMPPQLLGGKPLANPDLAANLLSNAVIGAILGDLVREPGLLLDLLKGDNAPAPWLTASAPASWSPESQAKGGTLDTTPFVKPGAKQTADHQKVIAALTGRGQTKPTVGAVPAGGSAAMAQTKAAAPAKAVTSDVEALAATIKQLLAYKARPLDGVWATAPYMHNGSVPNLYEMLLPASQRSAAFRMGSTSIDPVKVGVDSSAAGASFVYDTTKPGNRNTGHEFGAGLTDAQRWQLLEYLKTL
;
A
#
# COMPACT_ATOMS: atom_id res chain seq x y z
N MET A 1 89.26 13.85 33.98
CA MET A 1 89.31 12.44 33.51
C MET A 1 88.03 11.74 33.94
N LYS A 2 87.48 10.91 33.04
CA LYS A 2 86.25 10.09 33.12
C LYS A 2 84.94 10.80 32.73
N THR A 3 84.72 10.85 31.42
CA THR A 3 83.39 10.80 30.80
C THR A 3 83.00 9.33 30.59
N PRO A 4 81.74 8.94 30.81
CA PRO A 4 81.20 7.80 30.08
C PRO A 4 79.85 8.09 29.41
N VAL A 5 79.86 7.76 28.13
CA VAL A 5 78.80 7.29 27.22
C VAL A 5 77.47 6.89 27.88
N TYR A 6 76.37 7.47 27.41
CA TYR A 6 75.09 6.77 27.30
C TYR A 6 74.62 6.75 25.84
N ALA A 7 74.27 5.53 25.44
CA ALA A 7 73.96 5.11 24.09
C ALA A 7 72.56 5.56 23.64
N THR A 8 72.48 5.77 22.33
CA THR A 8 71.31 5.72 21.46
C THR A 8 70.22 4.73 21.89
N LEU A 9 69.01 5.25 22.14
CA LEU A 9 67.73 4.56 21.99
C LEU A 9 66.65 5.62 21.69
N ALA A 10 66.61 6.05 20.42
CA ALA A 10 65.53 6.88 19.89
C ALA A 10 65.23 6.43 18.47
N ALA A 11 64.51 5.32 18.31
CA ALA A 11 63.79 4.95 17.09
C ALA A 11 63.06 3.60 17.26
N THR A 12 61.96 3.55 18.02
CA THR A 12 60.92 2.51 17.87
C THR A 12 59.67 2.92 18.66
N ALA A 13 58.93 3.92 18.17
CA ALA A 13 57.59 4.24 18.67
C ALA A 13 56.66 4.86 17.60
N LEU A 14 56.99 4.74 16.32
CA LEU A 14 56.08 5.04 15.22
C LEU A 14 56.15 3.90 14.23
N LEU A 15 55.00 3.26 13.96
CA LEU A 15 54.66 2.30 12.88
C LEU A 15 53.92 1.04 13.38
N LEU A 16 52.88 1.21 14.21
CA LEU A 16 51.79 0.22 14.36
C LEU A 16 50.41 0.89 14.32
N ALA A 17 50.26 1.92 13.47
CA ALA A 17 48.95 2.42 13.06
C ALA A 17 48.64 1.88 11.66
N SER A 18 48.60 0.55 11.54
CA SER A 18 48.20 -0.16 10.33
C SER A 18 46.92 -0.96 10.61
N CYS A 19 45.83 -0.55 9.97
CA CYS A 19 44.65 -1.38 9.67
C CYS A 19 43.77 -1.82 10.86
N ALA A 20 43.51 -0.97 11.85
CA ALA A 20 42.31 -1.17 12.68
C ALA A 20 41.11 -0.56 11.97
N GLU A 21 40.15 -1.38 11.53
CA GLU A 21 38.83 -0.88 11.11
C GLU A 21 38.25 -0.03 12.26
N PRO A 22 37.67 1.15 11.97
CA PRO A 22 37.02 1.95 13.00
C PRO A 22 35.96 1.08 13.72
N PRO A 23 35.85 1.18 15.05
CA PRO A 23 34.92 0.36 15.81
C PRO A 23 33.50 0.58 15.28
N LYS A 24 32.77 -0.52 15.08
CA LYS A 24 31.39 -0.48 14.59
C LYS A 24 30.54 0.37 15.55
N PRO A 25 29.59 1.18 15.04
CA PRO A 25 28.65 1.91 15.87
C PRO A 25 28.00 0.97 16.89
N PRO A 26 27.91 1.33 18.18
CA PRO A 26 27.15 0.55 19.14
C PRO A 26 25.69 0.55 18.69
N ARG A 27 25.22 -0.61 18.21
CA ARG A 27 23.79 -0.80 17.91
C ARG A 27 23.08 -1.19 19.21
N PRO A 28 21.95 -0.56 19.55
CA PRO A 28 21.21 -0.87 20.77
C PRO A 28 20.65 -2.30 20.76
N VAL A 29 20.55 -2.94 19.60
CA VAL A 29 20.07 -4.32 19.43
C VAL A 29 21.00 -5.07 18.46
N PRO A 30 21.37 -6.34 18.75
CA PRO A 30 22.09 -7.17 17.79
C PRO A 30 21.30 -7.33 16.48
N VAL A 31 21.95 -7.05 15.36
CA VAL A 31 21.39 -7.22 14.01
C VAL A 31 22.20 -8.27 13.30
N LYS A 32 21.55 -9.25 12.65
CA LYS A 32 22.28 -10.23 11.85
C LYS A 32 22.98 -9.52 10.69
N PRO A 33 24.21 -9.95 10.33
CA PRO A 33 24.90 -9.36 9.19
C PRO A 33 24.08 -9.58 7.90
N PRO A 34 24.15 -8.66 6.92
CA PRO A 34 23.54 -8.85 5.62
C PRO A 34 24.00 -10.16 4.97
N THR A 35 23.07 -10.85 4.31
CA THR A 35 23.34 -12.12 3.62
C THR A 35 23.18 -11.94 2.12
N GLU A 36 24.18 -12.37 1.35
CA GLU A 36 24.12 -12.36 -0.11
C GLU A 36 23.55 -13.69 -0.64
N VAL A 37 22.57 -13.59 -1.54
CA VAL A 37 21.97 -14.73 -2.25
C VAL A 37 21.85 -14.34 -3.72
N ASN A 38 22.55 -15.06 -4.60
CA ASN A 38 22.52 -14.84 -6.06
C ASN A 38 22.81 -13.38 -6.47
N GLY A 39 23.77 -12.72 -5.81
CA GLY A 39 24.16 -11.33 -6.11
C GLY A 39 23.24 -10.26 -5.53
N LEU A 40 22.21 -10.64 -4.76
CA LEU A 40 21.34 -9.72 -4.02
C LEU A 40 21.61 -9.83 -2.53
N TRP A 41 21.71 -8.68 -1.87
CA TRP A 41 21.88 -8.59 -0.42
C TRP A 41 20.52 -8.50 0.27
N TYR A 42 20.37 -9.27 1.35
CA TYR A 42 19.18 -9.25 2.21
C TYR A 42 19.57 -8.78 3.61
N LEU A 43 18.73 -7.92 4.18
CA LEU A 43 18.89 -7.41 5.53
C LEU A 43 18.11 -8.24 6.54
N ASP A 44 18.45 -8.09 7.83
CA ASP A 44 17.77 -8.74 8.94
C ASP A 44 16.40 -8.11 9.24
N GLN A 45 15.40 -8.39 8.40
CA GLN A 45 14.03 -7.89 8.54
C GLN A 45 13.08 -8.91 9.18
N GLY A 46 13.60 -9.98 9.79
CA GLY A 46 12.81 -11.00 10.48
C GLY A 46 12.21 -12.10 9.60
N TRP A 47 12.43 -12.06 8.29
CA TRP A 47 11.94 -13.09 7.35
C TRP A 47 13.05 -14.05 6.89
N SER A 48 12.69 -15.33 6.74
CA SER A 48 13.53 -16.32 6.06
C SER A 48 13.42 -16.17 4.53
N GLN A 49 14.33 -16.80 3.79
CA GLN A 49 14.23 -16.82 2.33
C GLN A 49 12.94 -17.49 1.83
N GLU A 50 12.49 -18.55 2.49
CA GLU A 50 11.24 -19.22 2.13
C GLU A 50 10.02 -18.32 2.34
N ALA A 51 9.97 -17.60 3.47
CA ALA A 51 8.88 -16.69 3.77
C ALA A 51 8.81 -15.51 2.78
N ARG A 52 9.97 -15.02 2.33
CA ARG A 52 10.09 -14.03 1.24
C ARG A 52 9.50 -14.58 -0.05
N GLN A 53 9.98 -15.75 -0.50
CA GLN A 53 9.51 -16.35 -1.74
C GLN A 53 8.00 -16.57 -1.72
N TRP A 54 7.46 -17.11 -0.63
CA TRP A 54 6.02 -17.27 -0.44
C TRP A 54 5.27 -15.92 -0.56
N TYR A 55 5.71 -14.88 0.15
CA TYR A 55 5.05 -13.57 0.11
C TYR A 55 5.10 -12.94 -1.30
N TYR A 56 6.23 -13.08 -2.00
CA TYR A 56 6.40 -12.53 -3.35
C TYR A 56 5.49 -13.19 -4.39
N THR A 57 5.06 -14.43 -4.15
CA THR A 57 4.43 -15.28 -5.17
C THR A 57 3.04 -15.80 -4.79
N THR A 58 2.47 -15.35 -3.67
CA THR A 58 1.13 -15.78 -3.24
C THR A 58 0.06 -14.95 -3.93
N THR A 59 -0.85 -15.60 -4.65
CA THR A 59 -1.96 -14.90 -5.31
C THR A 59 -2.93 -14.28 -4.30
N GLN A 60 -3.38 -13.07 -4.62
CA GLN A 60 -4.43 -12.35 -3.91
C GLN A 60 -5.76 -12.30 -4.69
N GLY A 61 -5.80 -12.88 -5.91
CA GLY A 61 -6.98 -12.87 -6.77
C GLY A 61 -6.98 -11.81 -7.87
N SER A 62 -5.82 -11.20 -8.14
CA SER A 62 -5.63 -10.28 -9.26
C SER A 62 -5.58 -11.05 -10.58
N GLN A 63 -6.32 -10.60 -11.60
CA GLN A 63 -6.44 -11.27 -12.89
C GLN A 63 -6.41 -10.25 -14.05
N ILE A 64 -5.22 -9.95 -14.57
CA ILE A 64 -4.99 -8.98 -15.65
C ILE A 64 -5.36 -9.58 -17.01
N MET A 65 -4.76 -10.74 -17.34
CA MET A 65 -4.99 -11.43 -18.59
C MET A 65 -4.78 -12.93 -18.43
N ARG A 66 -5.22 -13.71 -19.41
CA ARG A 66 -5.00 -15.16 -19.47
C ARG A 66 -3.49 -15.48 -19.38
N TYR A 67 -3.13 -16.42 -18.51
CA TYR A 67 -1.72 -16.69 -18.19
C TYR A 67 -0.92 -17.20 -19.39
N ASP A 68 -1.48 -18.15 -20.13
CA ASP A 68 -0.95 -18.67 -21.39
C ASP A 68 -0.74 -17.58 -22.44
N TRP A 69 -1.67 -16.63 -22.54
CA TRP A 69 -1.55 -15.49 -23.44
C TRP A 69 -0.40 -14.58 -23.02
N PHE A 70 -0.28 -14.27 -21.72
CA PHE A 70 0.79 -13.42 -21.21
C PHE A 70 2.17 -14.03 -21.50
N MET A 71 2.33 -15.33 -21.22
CA MET A 71 3.60 -16.03 -21.45
C MET A 71 3.94 -16.17 -22.95
N ALA A 72 2.94 -16.19 -23.82
CA ALA A 72 3.12 -16.21 -25.27
C ALA A 72 3.33 -14.81 -25.89
N LEU A 73 3.13 -13.73 -25.14
CA LEU A 73 3.18 -12.37 -25.66
C LEU A 73 4.62 -11.95 -25.94
N GLU A 74 4.83 -11.26 -27.05
CA GLU A 74 6.11 -10.65 -27.40
C GLU A 74 6.07 -9.15 -27.14
N ASP A 75 7.14 -8.60 -26.59
CA ASP A 75 7.31 -7.15 -26.51
C ASP A 75 7.66 -6.58 -27.90
N PRO A 76 6.82 -5.70 -28.46
CA PRO A 76 7.06 -5.16 -29.80
C PRO A 76 8.34 -4.33 -29.92
N GLN A 77 8.85 -3.79 -28.80
CA GLN A 77 10.08 -2.99 -28.77
C GLN A 77 11.34 -3.86 -28.76
N THR A 78 11.35 -4.96 -28.00
CA THR A 78 12.56 -5.78 -27.79
C THR A 78 12.56 -7.09 -28.58
N LYS A 79 11.40 -7.49 -29.12
CA LYS A 79 11.17 -8.80 -29.76
C LYS A 79 11.43 -9.99 -28.84
N GLN A 80 11.47 -9.76 -27.52
CA GLN A 80 11.61 -10.79 -26.50
C GLN A 80 10.25 -11.14 -25.88
N PRO A 81 10.10 -12.29 -25.21
CA PRO A 81 8.91 -12.57 -24.40
C PRO A 81 8.63 -11.41 -23.43
N PHE A 82 7.39 -10.93 -23.39
CA PHE A 82 7.02 -9.72 -22.65
C PHE A 82 7.33 -9.84 -21.15
N VAL A 83 7.26 -11.04 -20.58
CA VAL A 83 7.66 -11.31 -19.18
C VAL A 83 9.08 -10.81 -18.86
N LYS A 84 10.01 -10.87 -19.81
CA LYS A 84 11.39 -10.39 -19.64
C LYS A 84 11.49 -8.85 -19.65
N SER A 85 10.48 -8.17 -20.17
CA SER A 85 10.43 -6.71 -20.24
C SER A 85 9.86 -6.07 -18.98
N ILE A 86 9.27 -6.83 -18.05
CA ILE A 86 8.69 -6.27 -16.83
C ILE A 86 9.73 -5.49 -16.00
N THR A 87 10.97 -5.95 -15.94
CA THR A 87 12.06 -5.27 -15.20
C THR A 87 12.40 -3.90 -15.78
N ARG A 88 12.13 -3.65 -17.06
CA ARG A 88 12.27 -2.32 -17.68
C ARG A 88 11.31 -1.30 -17.06
N TYR A 89 10.19 -1.75 -16.52
CA TYR A 89 9.24 -0.89 -15.78
C TYR A 89 9.57 -0.82 -14.29
N GLY A 90 10.79 -1.18 -13.87
CA GLY A 90 11.26 -0.99 -12.49
C GLY A 90 10.78 -2.03 -11.47
N TYR A 91 10.12 -3.11 -11.92
CA TYR A 91 9.75 -4.22 -11.06
C TYR A 91 10.92 -5.20 -10.86
N PRO A 92 11.27 -5.57 -9.62
CA PRO A 92 12.44 -6.40 -9.35
C PRO A 92 12.37 -7.80 -9.95
N ALA A 93 13.49 -8.29 -10.50
CA ALA A 93 13.61 -9.69 -10.90
C ALA A 93 13.48 -10.61 -9.69
N ASN A 94 12.87 -11.78 -9.88
CA ASN A 94 12.76 -12.81 -8.85
C ASN A 94 13.68 -14.01 -9.15
N THR A 95 13.85 -14.88 -8.18
CA THR A 95 14.62 -16.12 -8.31
C THR A 95 13.70 -17.31 -8.61
N SER A 96 14.24 -18.31 -9.33
CA SER A 96 13.58 -19.63 -9.43
C SER A 96 13.46 -20.22 -8.04
N ALA A 97 12.25 -20.58 -7.66
CA ALA A 97 11.97 -21.29 -6.42
C ALA A 97 10.79 -22.24 -6.66
N THR A 98 10.52 -23.13 -5.70
CA THR A 98 9.34 -24.01 -5.72
C THR A 98 8.04 -23.25 -5.97
N TRP A 99 7.97 -22.00 -5.51
CA TRP A 99 6.80 -21.13 -5.63
C TRP A 99 6.74 -20.29 -6.93
N ASN A 100 7.82 -20.28 -7.72
CA ASN A 100 7.95 -19.47 -8.94
C ASN A 100 8.68 -20.23 -10.05
N PRO A 101 8.07 -21.30 -10.60
CA PRO A 101 8.71 -22.12 -11.64
C PRO A 101 8.91 -21.35 -12.96
N ASP A 102 8.06 -20.35 -13.23
CA ASP A 102 8.05 -19.60 -14.49
C ASP A 102 8.87 -18.29 -14.43
N LEU A 103 9.63 -18.07 -13.34
CA LEU A 103 10.51 -16.91 -13.13
C LEU A 103 9.81 -15.55 -13.27
N LEU A 104 8.56 -15.46 -12.79
CA LEU A 104 7.84 -14.19 -12.76
C LEU A 104 8.57 -13.19 -11.84
N PRO A 105 8.61 -11.89 -12.20
CA PRO A 105 9.18 -10.85 -11.35
C PRO A 105 8.48 -10.77 -9.98
N VAL A 106 9.13 -10.12 -9.01
CA VAL A 106 8.61 -10.02 -7.64
C VAL A 106 7.21 -9.39 -7.67
N GLY A 107 6.25 -10.08 -7.04
CA GLY A 107 4.87 -9.64 -6.96
C GLY A 107 4.01 -9.93 -8.18
N PHE A 108 4.51 -10.68 -9.16
CA PHE A 108 3.70 -11.19 -10.27
C PHE A 108 3.48 -12.69 -10.12
N VAL A 109 2.25 -13.13 -10.39
CA VAL A 109 1.80 -14.47 -10.03
C VAL A 109 0.87 -15.06 -11.08
N LYS A 110 0.75 -16.39 -11.00
CA LYS A 110 -0.32 -17.17 -11.62
C LYS A 110 -1.44 -17.34 -10.60
N ASP A 111 -2.63 -16.84 -10.92
CA ASP A 111 -3.87 -17.10 -10.19
C ASP A 111 -4.65 -18.19 -10.93
N THR A 112 -5.18 -19.18 -10.22
CA THR A 112 -5.91 -20.31 -10.80
C THR A 112 -7.32 -20.35 -10.25
N ASP A 113 -8.31 -20.23 -11.12
CA ASP A 113 -9.71 -20.34 -10.76
C ASP A 113 -10.14 -21.79 -10.52
N PRO A 114 -11.29 -22.01 -9.84
CA PRO A 114 -11.81 -23.37 -9.60
C PRO A 114 -12.04 -24.18 -10.88
N ASP A 115 -12.37 -23.50 -11.98
CA ASP A 115 -12.54 -24.10 -13.30
C ASP A 115 -11.21 -24.36 -14.05
N LYS A 116 -10.08 -24.16 -13.37
CA LYS A 116 -8.70 -24.30 -13.87
C LYS A 116 -8.28 -23.24 -14.88
N THR A 117 -9.07 -22.17 -15.06
CA THR A 117 -8.60 -21.02 -15.82
C THR A 117 -7.44 -20.36 -15.08
N GLU A 118 -6.33 -20.18 -15.78
CA GLU A 118 -5.13 -19.54 -15.24
C GLU A 118 -5.02 -18.09 -15.71
N TRP A 119 -4.68 -17.21 -14.78
CA TRP A 119 -4.56 -15.77 -14.98
C TRP A 119 -3.19 -15.28 -14.53
N PHE A 120 -2.63 -14.36 -15.29
CA PHE A 120 -1.52 -13.56 -14.86
C PHE A 120 -2.03 -12.36 -14.06
N GLY A 121 -1.42 -12.12 -12.90
CA GLY A 121 -1.84 -11.07 -11.97
C GLY A 121 -0.71 -10.51 -11.11
N MET A 122 -1.07 -9.58 -10.24
CA MET A 122 -0.16 -8.88 -9.33
C MET A 122 -0.53 -9.10 -7.86
N THR A 123 0.46 -9.00 -6.99
CA THR A 123 0.33 -9.09 -5.53
C THR A 123 0.81 -7.81 -4.87
N CYS A 124 0.57 -7.65 -3.56
CA CYS A 124 1.12 -6.57 -2.75
C CYS A 124 2.62 -6.37 -2.96
N ALA A 125 3.39 -7.45 -3.13
CA ALA A 125 4.84 -7.39 -3.28
C ALA A 125 5.30 -6.64 -4.54
N ALA A 126 4.45 -6.50 -5.57
CA ALA A 126 4.83 -5.75 -6.77
C ALA A 126 5.02 -4.25 -6.48
N CYS A 127 4.23 -3.72 -5.54
CA CYS A 127 4.26 -2.32 -5.10
C CYS A 127 5.11 -2.13 -3.83
N HIS A 128 5.13 -3.14 -2.96
CA HIS A 128 5.67 -3.07 -1.61
C HIS A 128 6.90 -3.98 -1.39
N THR A 129 7.69 -4.19 -2.43
CA THR A 129 9.03 -4.77 -2.32
C THR A 129 9.92 -4.07 -3.33
N GLY A 130 11.05 -3.56 -2.88
CA GLY A 130 11.95 -2.73 -3.70
C GLY A 130 13.39 -3.16 -3.60
N ASP A 131 14.13 -2.95 -4.69
CA ASP A 131 15.58 -3.07 -4.69
C ASP A 131 16.19 -1.68 -4.48
N VAL A 132 17.23 -1.61 -3.65
CA VAL A 132 17.99 -0.40 -3.34
C VAL A 132 19.46 -0.67 -3.61
N THR A 133 20.11 0.18 -4.39
CA THR A 133 21.53 0.06 -4.74
C THR A 133 22.34 1.16 -4.06
N VAL A 134 23.34 0.75 -3.28
CA VAL A 134 24.29 1.65 -2.61
C VAL A 134 25.70 1.16 -2.86
N ASN A 135 26.63 2.05 -3.23
CA ASN A 135 28.03 1.71 -3.47
C ASN A 135 28.22 0.49 -4.39
N GLY A 136 27.37 0.37 -5.43
CA GLY A 136 27.37 -0.75 -6.38
C GLY A 136 26.83 -2.08 -5.86
N LYS A 137 26.28 -2.12 -4.64
CA LYS A 137 25.65 -3.31 -4.04
C LYS A 137 24.15 -3.14 -4.02
N THR A 138 23.42 -4.08 -4.60
CA THR A 138 21.96 -4.08 -4.62
C THR A 138 21.40 -4.93 -3.49
N MET A 139 20.48 -4.35 -2.73
CA MET A 139 19.77 -4.97 -1.62
C MET A 139 18.30 -5.07 -1.95
N ARG A 140 17.67 -6.22 -1.65
CA ARG A 140 16.22 -6.34 -1.65
C ARG A 140 15.67 -5.99 -0.28
N ILE A 141 14.80 -4.99 -0.23
CA ILE A 141 14.17 -4.51 1.00
C ILE A 141 12.70 -4.97 1.02
N ASP A 142 12.40 -5.86 1.95
CA ASP A 142 11.05 -6.39 2.16
C ASP A 142 10.14 -5.28 2.72
N GLY A 143 8.95 -5.11 2.15
CA GLY A 143 8.00 -4.08 2.57
C GLY A 143 8.38 -2.65 2.15
N ALA A 144 9.45 -2.44 1.37
CA ALA A 144 9.82 -1.13 0.85
C ALA A 144 9.05 -0.73 -0.42
N VAL A 145 9.21 0.52 -0.83
CA VAL A 145 8.64 1.05 -2.07
C VAL A 145 9.36 0.45 -3.28
N THR A 146 8.62 -0.14 -4.22
CA THR A 146 9.18 -0.59 -5.51
C THR A 146 9.63 0.60 -6.37
N THR A 147 10.61 0.39 -7.26
CA THR A 147 10.87 1.29 -8.39
C THR A 147 9.89 1.11 -9.56
N GLY A 148 8.87 0.27 -9.40
CA GLY A 148 7.84 -0.02 -10.38
C GLY A 148 7.11 1.21 -10.91
N ASP A 149 6.96 1.28 -12.23
CA ASP A 149 6.14 2.22 -12.98
C ASP A 149 4.89 1.51 -13.49
N LEU A 150 3.81 1.57 -12.69
CA LEU A 150 2.55 0.91 -13.02
C LEU A 150 1.93 1.48 -14.31
N TYR A 151 2.04 2.80 -14.52
CA TYR A 151 1.56 3.46 -15.73
C TYR A 151 2.26 2.89 -16.97
N GLY A 152 3.60 2.87 -16.94
CA GLY A 152 4.42 2.38 -18.04
C GLY A 152 4.15 0.91 -18.32
N PHE A 153 4.03 0.09 -17.28
CA PHE A 153 3.76 -1.33 -17.40
C PHE A 153 2.42 -1.63 -18.08
N ILE A 154 1.30 -1.06 -17.60
CA ILE A 154 -0.02 -1.35 -18.16
C ILE A 154 -0.18 -0.79 -19.59
N SER A 155 0.43 0.37 -19.86
CA SER A 155 0.47 0.96 -21.20
C SER A 155 1.29 0.10 -22.16
N GLY A 156 2.45 -0.38 -21.72
CA GLY A 156 3.30 -1.27 -22.48
C GLY A 156 2.65 -2.62 -22.77
N LEU A 157 1.95 -3.20 -21.79
CA LEU A 157 1.20 -4.44 -21.94
C LEU A 157 0.05 -4.27 -22.94
N SER A 158 -0.72 -3.17 -22.83
CA SER A 158 -1.79 -2.86 -23.77
C SER A 158 -1.26 -2.70 -25.19
N ASN A 159 -0.12 -2.01 -25.38
CA ASN A 159 0.50 -1.88 -26.69
C ASN A 159 0.99 -3.22 -27.27
N ALA A 160 1.53 -4.12 -26.44
CA ALA A 160 1.98 -5.44 -26.88
C ALA A 160 0.80 -6.32 -27.34
N VAL A 161 -0.31 -6.29 -26.59
CA VAL A 161 -1.57 -6.95 -26.96
C VAL A 161 -2.11 -6.37 -28.27
N HIS A 162 -2.22 -5.04 -28.35
CA HIS A 162 -2.71 -4.35 -29.54
C HIS A 162 -1.88 -4.69 -30.79
N THR A 163 -0.55 -4.65 -30.67
CA THR A 163 0.36 -5.02 -31.76
C THR A 163 0.14 -6.47 -32.21
N THR A 164 -0.09 -7.39 -31.26
CA THR A 164 -0.37 -8.79 -31.56
C THR A 164 -1.70 -8.96 -32.30
N VAL A 165 -2.70 -8.14 -32.02
CA VAL A 165 -4.01 -8.17 -32.71
C VAL A 165 -3.93 -7.57 -34.11
N ILE A 166 -3.21 -6.47 -34.33
CA ILE A 166 -3.25 -5.77 -35.63
C ILE A 166 -2.22 -6.27 -36.66
N SER A 167 -1.32 -7.16 -36.26
CA SER A 167 -0.23 -7.65 -37.11
C SER A 167 -0.27 -9.17 -37.23
N ASP A 168 -0.57 -9.68 -38.42
CA ASP A 168 -0.51 -11.13 -38.70
C ASP A 168 0.87 -11.72 -38.37
N ALA A 169 1.95 -10.96 -38.65
CA ALA A 169 3.31 -11.38 -38.33
C ALA A 169 3.56 -11.54 -36.82
N ALA A 170 2.85 -10.79 -35.98
CA ALA A 170 2.91 -10.93 -34.52
C ALA A 170 1.92 -11.98 -34.00
N PHE A 171 0.72 -12.04 -34.59
CA PHE A 171 -0.33 -12.97 -34.19
C PHE A 171 0.05 -14.43 -34.44
N GLN A 172 0.65 -14.77 -35.59
CA GLN A 172 0.94 -16.17 -35.92
C GLN A 172 1.89 -16.84 -34.89
N PRO A 173 3.04 -16.25 -34.52
CA PRO A 173 3.88 -16.81 -33.45
C PRO A 173 3.17 -16.90 -32.10
N PHE A 174 2.36 -15.89 -31.75
CA PHE A 174 1.56 -15.90 -30.53
C PHE A 174 0.58 -17.09 -30.53
N ALA A 175 -0.18 -17.26 -31.61
CA ALA A 175 -1.16 -18.34 -31.74
C ALA A 175 -0.50 -19.73 -31.70
N THR A 176 0.67 -19.89 -32.32
CA THR A 176 1.46 -21.13 -32.23
C THR A 176 1.93 -21.42 -30.80
N ARG A 177 2.34 -20.40 -30.03
CA ARG A 177 2.75 -20.57 -28.63
C ARG A 177 1.56 -20.92 -27.72
N VAL A 178 0.38 -20.36 -27.98
CA VAL A 178 -0.83 -20.61 -27.16
C VAL A 178 -1.49 -21.95 -27.51
N LEU A 179 -1.66 -22.26 -28.79
CA LEU A 179 -2.47 -23.41 -29.26
C LEU A 179 -1.62 -24.60 -29.74
N GLY A 180 -0.31 -24.41 -29.93
CA GLY A 180 0.58 -25.39 -30.57
C GLY A 180 0.64 -25.27 -32.09
N ALA A 181 1.63 -25.95 -32.69
CA ALA A 181 1.91 -25.87 -34.13
C ALA A 181 0.82 -26.52 -35.02
N THR A 182 0.00 -27.40 -34.47
CA THR A 182 -1.03 -28.17 -35.19
C THR A 182 -2.43 -27.56 -35.09
N ALA A 183 -2.56 -26.34 -34.55
CA ALA A 183 -3.84 -25.67 -34.39
C ALA A 183 -4.51 -25.36 -35.74
N THR A 184 -5.81 -25.65 -35.83
CA THR A 184 -6.62 -25.39 -37.03
C THR A 184 -6.88 -23.90 -37.22
N ASP A 185 -7.21 -23.49 -38.45
CA ASP A 185 -7.55 -22.09 -38.74
C ASP A 185 -8.78 -21.62 -37.95
N GLN A 186 -9.73 -22.52 -37.67
CA GLN A 186 -10.88 -22.21 -36.84
C GLN A 186 -10.48 -21.92 -35.37
N GLN A 187 -9.54 -22.68 -34.81
CA GLN A 187 -9.01 -22.43 -33.47
C GLN A 187 -8.23 -21.12 -33.40
N LYS A 188 -7.41 -20.84 -34.41
CA LYS A 188 -6.69 -19.57 -34.53
C LYS A 188 -7.64 -18.38 -34.66
N LEU A 189 -8.71 -18.50 -35.46
CA LEU A 189 -9.73 -17.46 -35.60
C LEU A 189 -10.48 -17.22 -34.28
N ALA A 190 -10.81 -18.28 -33.53
CA ALA A 190 -11.42 -18.15 -32.21
C ALA A 190 -10.51 -17.44 -31.22
N LEU A 191 -9.21 -17.80 -31.19
CA LEU A 191 -8.21 -17.11 -30.36
C LEU A 191 -8.05 -15.64 -30.76
N TYR A 192 -8.00 -15.34 -32.06
CA TYR A 192 -7.91 -13.98 -32.56
C TYR A 192 -9.09 -13.12 -32.09
N ASN A 193 -10.32 -13.62 -32.24
CA ASN A 193 -11.52 -12.90 -31.81
C ASN A 193 -11.51 -12.65 -30.29
N ALA A 194 -11.13 -13.67 -29.50
CA ALA A 194 -11.03 -13.53 -28.05
C ALA A 194 -9.94 -12.53 -27.63
N LEU A 195 -8.78 -12.55 -28.29
CA LEU A 195 -7.69 -11.60 -28.02
C LEU A 195 -8.09 -10.17 -28.44
N LYS A 196 -8.81 -10.01 -29.54
CA LYS A 196 -9.33 -8.71 -30.01
C LYS A 196 -10.36 -8.12 -29.05
N ASP A 197 -11.22 -8.96 -28.46
CA ASP A 197 -12.15 -8.50 -27.42
C ASP A 197 -11.42 -8.11 -26.13
N PHE A 198 -10.37 -8.86 -25.76
CA PHE A 198 -9.50 -8.50 -24.66
C PHE A 198 -8.77 -7.17 -24.93
N ASP A 199 -8.15 -7.00 -26.10
CA ASP A 199 -7.47 -5.76 -26.52
C ASP A 199 -8.37 -4.54 -26.34
N ARG A 200 -9.61 -4.60 -26.86
CA ARG A 200 -10.60 -3.53 -26.71
C ARG A 200 -10.88 -3.22 -25.23
N SER A 201 -11.24 -4.24 -24.45
CA SER A 201 -11.59 -4.05 -23.02
C SER A 201 -10.40 -3.59 -22.16
N PHE A 202 -9.19 -4.06 -22.46
CA PHE A 202 -7.98 -3.70 -21.72
C PHE A 202 -7.50 -2.29 -22.11
N ALA A 203 -7.60 -1.90 -23.38
CA ALA A 203 -7.32 -0.53 -23.81
C ALA A 203 -8.28 0.48 -23.16
N GLU A 204 -9.57 0.15 -23.06
CA GLU A 204 -10.56 0.94 -22.31
C GLU A 204 -10.19 1.05 -20.82
N PHE A 205 -9.79 -0.07 -20.20
CA PHE A 205 -9.31 -0.09 -18.81
C PHE A 205 -8.09 0.82 -18.62
N VAL A 206 -7.08 0.72 -19.49
CA VAL A 206 -5.85 1.52 -19.40
C VAL A 206 -6.20 3.00 -19.56
N ALA A 207 -6.95 3.37 -20.59
CA ALA A 207 -7.39 4.75 -20.81
C ALA A 207 -8.20 5.31 -19.62
N ALA A 208 -9.02 4.48 -18.97
CA ALA A 208 -9.76 4.88 -17.77
C ALA A 208 -8.89 4.98 -16.52
N SER A 209 -7.78 4.24 -16.46
CA SER A 209 -6.93 4.11 -15.27
C SER A 209 -5.67 4.96 -15.31
N THR A 210 -5.36 5.61 -16.43
CA THR A 210 -4.17 6.45 -16.59
C THR A 210 -4.55 7.91 -16.83
N PRO A 211 -3.88 8.88 -16.16
CA PRO A 211 -4.03 10.31 -16.48
C PRO A 211 -3.19 10.73 -17.69
N ASP A 212 -3.38 11.97 -18.17
CA ASP A 212 -2.56 12.53 -19.26
C ASP A 212 -1.09 12.74 -18.86
N THR A 213 -0.83 13.00 -17.57
CA THR A 213 0.52 13.14 -17.02
C THR A 213 0.87 11.89 -16.23
N PRO A 214 1.85 11.08 -16.67
CA PRO A 214 2.23 9.85 -15.97
C PRO A 214 2.59 10.12 -14.52
N TRP A 215 2.21 9.21 -13.63
CA TRP A 215 2.61 9.27 -12.21
C TRP A 215 4.11 9.08 -12.04
N GLY A 216 4.75 8.33 -12.94
CA GLY A 216 6.15 7.94 -12.83
C GLY A 216 6.39 6.79 -11.84
N PRO A 217 7.65 6.34 -11.75
CA PRO A 217 8.05 5.24 -10.88
C PRO A 217 7.66 5.46 -9.42
N MET A 218 7.49 4.38 -8.65
CA MET A 218 7.27 4.38 -7.20
C MET A 218 5.89 4.89 -6.74
N ARG A 219 5.04 5.30 -7.67
CA ARG A 219 3.81 6.05 -7.37
C ARG A 219 2.63 5.60 -8.22
N THR A 220 1.44 5.82 -7.67
CA THR A 220 0.17 5.66 -8.39
C THR A 220 -0.94 6.47 -7.71
N ASP A 221 -1.97 6.86 -8.44
CA ASP A 221 -3.22 7.32 -7.83
C ASP A 221 -4.13 6.11 -7.53
N ALA A 222 -3.84 5.45 -6.40
CA ALA A 222 -4.53 4.23 -6.00
C ALA A 222 -6.04 4.45 -5.81
N PHE A 223 -6.45 5.56 -5.18
CA PHE A 223 -7.86 5.85 -4.98
C PHE A 223 -8.59 6.10 -6.29
N GLY A 224 -8.01 6.93 -7.17
CA GLY A 224 -8.55 7.21 -8.48
C GLY A 224 -8.76 5.93 -9.30
N MET A 225 -7.76 5.06 -9.34
CA MET A 225 -7.83 3.75 -10.00
C MET A 225 -8.89 2.83 -9.40
N ILE A 226 -8.88 2.62 -8.07
CA ILE A 226 -9.84 1.76 -7.37
C ILE A 226 -11.27 2.25 -7.65
N PHE A 227 -11.51 3.55 -7.50
CA PHE A 227 -12.83 4.12 -7.73
C PHE A 227 -13.25 4.02 -9.19
N ASN A 228 -12.37 4.25 -10.16
CA ASN A 228 -12.69 4.02 -11.58
C ASN A 228 -13.05 2.55 -11.83
N ARG A 229 -12.31 1.62 -11.23
CA ARG A 229 -12.55 0.19 -11.37
C ARG A 229 -13.95 -0.20 -10.91
N VAL A 230 -14.29 0.08 -9.65
CA VAL A 230 -15.57 -0.37 -9.08
C VAL A 230 -16.77 0.45 -9.59
N SER A 231 -16.58 1.74 -9.90
CA SER A 231 -17.71 2.61 -10.28
C SER A 231 -17.95 2.71 -11.78
N ALA A 232 -16.91 2.61 -12.60
CA ALA A 232 -17.05 2.77 -14.06
C ALA A 232 -16.98 1.42 -14.79
N ILE A 233 -16.00 0.59 -14.46
CA ILE A 233 -15.75 -0.66 -15.19
C ILE A 233 -16.68 -1.78 -14.68
N ASP A 234 -16.67 -2.08 -13.38
CA ASP A 234 -17.42 -3.22 -12.83
C ASP A 234 -18.95 -2.98 -12.82
N LEU A 235 -19.39 -1.72 -12.79
CA LEU A 235 -20.80 -1.33 -12.98
C LEU A 235 -21.19 -1.10 -14.44
N ASN A 236 -20.23 -1.11 -15.38
CA ASN A 236 -20.44 -0.72 -16.77
C ASN A 236 -21.08 0.68 -16.91
N LEU A 237 -20.52 1.66 -16.20
CA LEU A 237 -20.94 3.07 -16.22
C LEU A 237 -19.75 3.99 -16.56
N PRO A 238 -19.30 4.08 -17.82
CA PRO A 238 -18.17 4.91 -18.23
C PRO A 238 -18.23 6.38 -17.76
N LYS A 239 -19.43 6.94 -17.58
CA LYS A 239 -19.64 8.31 -17.05
C LYS A 239 -19.10 8.54 -15.63
N ASN A 240 -18.89 7.47 -14.86
CA ASN A 240 -18.31 7.56 -13.52
C ASN A 240 -16.80 7.74 -13.54
N ASN A 241 -16.16 7.56 -14.69
CA ASN A 241 -14.72 7.66 -14.84
C ASN A 241 -14.22 9.08 -14.54
N ARG A 242 -13.10 9.18 -13.83
CA ARG A 242 -12.42 10.45 -13.56
C ARG A 242 -10.92 10.24 -13.72
N ALA A 243 -10.20 11.25 -14.23
CA ALA A 243 -8.76 11.17 -14.37
C ALA A 243 -8.11 10.91 -13.01
N PRO A 244 -7.34 9.81 -12.84
CA PRO A 244 -6.66 9.49 -11.59
C PRO A 244 -5.36 10.31 -11.52
N ASN A 245 -5.47 11.56 -11.09
CA ASN A 245 -4.40 12.57 -11.14
C ASN A 245 -3.91 13.02 -9.76
N ALA A 246 -4.12 12.23 -8.71
CA ALA A 246 -3.62 12.47 -7.36
C ALA A 246 -2.60 11.39 -6.93
N PRO A 247 -1.44 11.26 -7.61
CA PRO A 247 -0.50 10.19 -7.34
C PRO A 247 0.09 10.27 -5.93
N VAL A 248 0.23 9.09 -5.33
CA VAL A 248 0.91 8.91 -4.04
C VAL A 248 2.04 7.90 -4.18
N SER A 249 3.08 8.06 -3.36
CA SER A 249 4.09 7.02 -3.17
C SER A 249 3.46 5.81 -2.50
N TYR A 250 3.88 4.60 -2.89
CA TYR A 250 3.49 3.41 -2.15
C TYR A 250 4.00 3.54 -0.69
N PRO A 251 3.17 3.30 0.33
CA PRO A 251 3.65 3.30 1.71
C PRO A 251 4.47 2.04 2.00
N TYR A 252 5.54 2.14 2.78
CA TYR A 252 6.24 0.95 3.28
C TYR A 252 5.41 0.18 4.33
N LEU A 253 5.71 -1.11 4.52
CA LEU A 253 4.81 -2.06 5.23
C LEU A 253 5.31 -2.58 6.57
N TRP A 254 6.57 -2.41 6.97
CA TRP A 254 7.14 -3.08 8.16
C TRP A 254 6.52 -2.72 9.52
N ASP A 255 5.79 -1.61 9.61
CA ASP A 255 5.00 -1.21 10.77
C ASP A 255 3.50 -1.07 10.44
N ALA A 256 3.12 -1.18 9.16
CA ALA A 256 1.75 -0.93 8.70
C ALA A 256 0.69 -1.83 9.37
N PRO A 257 0.91 -3.15 9.56
CA PRO A 257 -0.04 -4.03 10.26
C PRO A 257 -0.31 -3.63 11.71
N HIS A 258 0.58 -2.86 12.32
CA HIS A 258 0.49 -2.41 13.71
C HIS A 258 -0.11 -1.01 13.82
N GLN A 259 -0.29 -0.28 12.72
CA GLN A 259 -0.89 1.04 12.78
C GLN A 259 -2.39 0.93 13.03
N PRO A 260 -2.99 1.79 13.88
CA PRO A 260 -4.43 1.75 14.15
C PRO A 260 -5.26 2.20 12.94
N ARG A 261 -4.64 2.96 12.02
CA ARG A 261 -5.21 3.37 10.74
C ARG A 261 -4.15 3.39 9.66
N VAL A 262 -4.60 3.17 8.42
CA VAL A 262 -3.73 2.96 7.26
C VAL A 262 -4.21 3.79 6.07
N GLN A 263 -3.44 3.73 4.97
CA GLN A 263 -3.43 4.72 3.89
C GLN A 263 -2.86 6.07 4.39
N TRP A 264 -2.48 6.94 3.47
CA TRP A 264 -1.80 8.20 3.80
C TRP A 264 -2.68 9.14 4.63
N ASN A 265 -3.99 9.16 4.37
CA ASN A 265 -4.96 9.99 5.07
C ASN A 265 -5.65 9.29 6.26
N GLY A 266 -5.25 8.07 6.61
CA GLY A 266 -5.87 7.33 7.72
C GLY A 266 -7.35 7.01 7.48
N LEU A 267 -7.76 6.81 6.23
CA LEU A 267 -9.15 6.52 5.85
C LEU A 267 -9.66 5.22 6.47
N LEU A 268 -8.83 4.18 6.48
CA LEU A 268 -9.25 2.86 6.92
C LEU A 268 -8.74 2.55 8.33
N PRO A 269 -9.61 2.04 9.24
CA PRO A 269 -9.17 1.41 10.47
C PRO A 269 -8.35 0.16 10.15
N ASN A 270 -7.50 -0.25 11.09
CA ASN A 270 -6.65 -1.43 10.92
C ASN A 270 -6.40 -2.15 12.27
N ALA A 271 -7.40 -2.13 13.16
CA ALA A 271 -7.26 -2.66 14.51
C ALA A 271 -7.48 -4.18 14.58
N THR A 272 -8.17 -4.76 13.59
CA THR A 272 -8.58 -6.17 13.59
C THR A 272 -8.20 -6.88 12.30
N ALA A 273 -8.15 -8.21 12.32
CA ALA A 273 -7.97 -9.02 11.12
C ALA A 273 -9.08 -8.78 10.07
N PHE A 274 -10.30 -8.42 10.50
CA PHE A 274 -11.40 -8.05 9.61
C PHE A 274 -11.17 -6.69 8.94
N ASP A 275 -10.66 -5.70 9.67
CA ASP A 275 -10.30 -4.40 9.10
C ASP A 275 -9.21 -4.57 8.03
N ALA A 276 -8.16 -5.33 8.35
CA ALA A 276 -7.07 -5.61 7.45
C ALA A 276 -7.54 -6.38 6.20
N LEU A 277 -8.39 -7.41 6.36
CA LEU A 277 -8.99 -8.12 5.23
C LEU A 277 -9.85 -7.19 4.36
N GLY A 278 -10.66 -6.32 4.97
CA GLY A 278 -11.46 -5.31 4.29
C GLY A 278 -10.61 -4.39 3.41
N ARG A 279 -9.56 -3.81 3.99
CA ARG A 279 -8.58 -3.00 3.24
C ARG A 279 -7.97 -3.81 2.10
N ASN A 280 -7.36 -4.95 2.42
CA ASN A 280 -6.59 -5.73 1.47
C ASN A 280 -7.48 -6.20 0.30
N ALA A 281 -8.73 -6.60 0.57
CA ALA A 281 -9.69 -6.94 -0.47
C ALA A 281 -10.04 -5.74 -1.36
N GLY A 282 -10.22 -4.54 -0.79
CA GLY A 282 -10.43 -3.31 -1.56
C GLY A 282 -9.26 -2.97 -2.48
N GLU A 283 -8.03 -3.16 -2.00
CA GLU A 283 -6.81 -2.99 -2.80
C GLU A 283 -6.73 -4.02 -3.94
N VAL A 284 -7.06 -5.29 -3.66
CA VAL A 284 -7.14 -6.34 -4.70
C VAL A 284 -8.14 -5.96 -5.79
N LEU A 285 -9.35 -5.51 -5.42
CA LEU A 285 -10.34 -5.07 -6.41
C LEU A 285 -9.80 -3.91 -7.26
N GLY A 286 -9.04 -2.99 -6.68
CA GLY A 286 -8.33 -1.94 -7.42
C GLY A 286 -7.25 -2.42 -8.37
N VAL A 287 -6.54 -3.49 -8.00
CA VAL A 287 -5.40 -4.05 -8.72
C VAL A 287 -5.82 -5.36 -9.40
N PHE A 288 -6.80 -5.23 -10.30
CA PHE A 288 -7.26 -6.28 -11.22
C PHE A 288 -8.01 -7.47 -10.59
N GLY A 289 -8.45 -7.37 -9.35
CA GLY A 289 -9.48 -8.26 -8.82
C GLY A 289 -10.81 -8.00 -9.53
N LYS A 290 -11.56 -9.07 -9.83
CA LYS A 290 -12.87 -8.96 -10.46
C LYS A 290 -13.97 -9.10 -9.41
N VAL A 291 -15.02 -8.31 -9.54
CA VAL A 291 -16.24 -8.41 -8.74
C VAL A 291 -17.46 -8.22 -9.63
N THR A 292 -18.48 -9.06 -9.46
CA THR A 292 -19.75 -8.92 -10.18
C THR A 292 -20.73 -8.12 -9.33
N LEU A 293 -20.85 -6.82 -9.62
CA LEU A 293 -21.73 -5.89 -8.91
C LEU A 293 -23.16 -5.91 -9.47
N LYS A 294 -23.97 -6.85 -8.97
CA LYS A 294 -25.40 -6.96 -9.28
C LYS A 294 -26.20 -7.01 -7.98
N PRO A 295 -27.48 -6.59 -7.96
CA PRO A 295 -28.33 -6.83 -6.80
C PRO A 295 -28.22 -8.29 -6.34
N PRO A 296 -28.10 -8.52 -5.01
CA PRO A 296 -28.21 -9.86 -4.45
C PRO A 296 -29.42 -10.60 -5.01
N ALA A 297 -29.23 -11.86 -5.41
CA ALA A 297 -30.29 -12.64 -6.05
C ALA A 297 -31.44 -12.93 -5.08
N ASP A 298 -31.11 -13.26 -3.83
CA ASP A 298 -32.05 -13.55 -2.76
C ASP A 298 -31.38 -13.43 -1.38
N ALA A 299 -32.14 -13.82 -0.36
CA ALA A 299 -31.75 -13.83 1.04
C ALA A 299 -30.56 -14.74 1.38
N ALA A 300 -30.39 -15.85 0.68
CA ALA A 300 -29.34 -16.85 0.88
C ALA A 300 -28.09 -16.54 0.02
N HIS A 301 -28.24 -15.73 -1.03
CA HIS A 301 -27.18 -15.30 -1.93
C HIS A 301 -26.88 -13.80 -1.79
N TYR A 302 -26.74 -13.33 -0.54
CA TYR A 302 -26.47 -11.93 -0.21
C TYR A 302 -24.97 -11.60 -0.20
N TYR A 303 -24.33 -11.74 -1.36
CA TYR A 303 -22.90 -11.49 -1.56
C TYR A 303 -22.58 -11.27 -3.04
N TYR A 304 -21.34 -10.86 -3.32
CA TYR A 304 -20.84 -10.72 -4.69
C TYR A 304 -19.89 -11.86 -5.04
N LYS A 305 -19.98 -12.33 -6.30
CA LYS A 305 -18.94 -13.18 -6.87
C LYS A 305 -17.69 -12.33 -7.08
N SER A 306 -16.57 -12.74 -6.51
CA SER A 306 -15.29 -12.06 -6.65
C SER A 306 -14.13 -13.04 -6.79
N THR A 307 -13.00 -12.56 -7.27
CA THR A 307 -11.76 -13.33 -7.38
C THR A 307 -10.87 -13.19 -6.14
N VAL A 308 -11.22 -12.34 -5.18
CA VAL A 308 -10.46 -12.09 -3.93
C VAL A 308 -10.13 -13.41 -3.23
N ARG A 309 -8.89 -13.54 -2.72
CA ARG A 309 -8.39 -14.74 -2.00
C ARG A 309 -8.19 -14.41 -0.52
N GLY A 310 -9.27 -14.40 0.28
CA GLY A 310 -9.26 -13.84 1.64
C GLY A 310 -8.36 -14.59 2.62
N ARG A 311 -8.25 -15.93 2.54
CA ARG A 311 -7.30 -16.68 3.40
C ARG A 311 -5.86 -16.27 3.12
N ASN A 312 -5.49 -16.17 1.85
CA ASN A 312 -4.17 -15.68 1.46
C ASN A 312 -3.93 -14.25 1.96
N LEU A 313 -4.92 -13.37 1.89
CA LEU A 313 -4.81 -12.00 2.41
C LEU A 313 -4.60 -11.95 3.93
N VAL A 314 -5.29 -12.80 4.70
CA VAL A 314 -5.09 -12.93 6.15
C VAL A 314 -3.69 -13.45 6.47
N ASP A 315 -3.25 -14.48 5.76
CA ASP A 315 -1.92 -15.06 5.93
C ASP A 315 -0.80 -14.06 5.58
N MET A 316 -0.99 -13.27 4.51
CA MET A 316 -0.05 -12.23 4.10
C MET A 316 0.03 -11.12 5.14
N GLU A 317 -1.11 -10.69 5.73
CA GLU A 317 -1.13 -9.72 6.83
C GLU A 317 -0.35 -10.24 8.04
N ASN A 318 -0.59 -11.50 8.43
CA ASN A 318 0.10 -12.14 9.54
C ASN A 318 1.62 -12.25 9.30
N GLN A 319 2.03 -12.41 8.04
CA GLN A 319 3.44 -12.41 7.69
C GLN A 319 4.06 -11.01 7.77
N LEU A 320 3.33 -9.96 7.36
CA LEU A 320 3.74 -8.58 7.53
C LEU A 320 3.89 -8.18 9.00
N ARG A 321 3.08 -8.72 9.93
CA ARG A 321 3.25 -8.49 11.38
C ARG A 321 4.61 -8.95 11.94
N LYS A 322 5.30 -9.85 11.22
CA LYS A 322 6.63 -10.36 11.60
C LYS A 322 7.75 -9.57 10.95
N LEU A 323 7.43 -8.70 9.99
CA LEU A 323 8.39 -7.90 9.27
C LEU A 323 8.94 -6.80 10.20
N ARG A 324 10.25 -6.55 10.11
CA ARG A 324 10.92 -5.45 10.82
C ARG A 324 11.44 -4.41 9.82
N SER A 325 11.58 -3.17 10.28
CA SER A 325 12.24 -2.12 9.52
C SER A 325 13.65 -2.56 9.09
N PRO A 326 14.19 -2.12 7.95
CA PRO A 326 15.58 -2.37 7.60
C PRO A 326 16.54 -1.47 8.41
N VAL A 327 17.59 -2.02 9.02
CA VAL A 327 18.65 -1.19 9.62
C VAL A 327 19.64 -0.77 8.54
N TRP A 328 20.16 0.45 8.64
CA TRP A 328 21.27 0.91 7.81
C TRP A 328 22.42 -0.13 7.80
N PRO A 329 22.84 -0.62 6.62
CA PRO A 329 23.83 -1.67 6.55
C PRO A 329 25.24 -1.08 6.40
N ASP A 330 25.93 -0.80 7.50
CA ASP A 330 27.27 -0.17 7.48
C ASP A 330 28.26 -0.85 6.52
N SER A 331 28.24 -2.19 6.46
CA SER A 331 29.10 -3.00 5.58
C SER A 331 28.82 -2.86 4.08
N LEU A 332 27.65 -2.32 3.71
CA LEU A 332 27.23 -2.15 2.31
C LEU A 332 27.13 -0.66 1.94
N ALA A 333 26.54 0.14 2.82
CA ALA A 333 26.22 1.54 2.58
C ALA A 333 27.28 2.53 3.11
N GLY A 334 28.24 2.06 3.91
CA GLY A 334 29.21 2.89 4.61
C GLY A 334 28.79 3.17 6.06
N ASN A 335 29.77 3.46 6.91
CA ASN A 335 29.52 3.67 8.34
C ASN A 335 28.71 4.94 8.61
N VAL A 336 27.78 4.86 9.57
CA VAL A 336 27.16 6.04 10.17
C VAL A 336 28.20 6.84 10.97
N ASP A 337 28.19 8.17 10.84
CA ASP A 337 28.99 9.05 11.70
C ASP A 337 28.32 9.15 13.08
N ILE A 338 28.81 8.32 14.01
CA ILE A 338 28.22 8.20 15.35
C ILE A 338 28.28 9.47 16.17
N VAL A 339 29.26 10.36 15.92
CA VAL A 339 29.36 11.62 16.66
C VAL A 339 28.25 12.57 16.21
N LYS A 340 28.01 12.63 14.90
CA LYS A 340 26.89 13.38 14.33
C LYS A 340 25.55 12.78 14.71
N ALA A 341 25.40 11.46 14.64
CA ALA A 341 24.16 10.77 15.04
C ALA A 341 23.81 11.03 16.52
N ALA A 342 24.79 10.96 17.42
CA ALA A 342 24.60 11.29 18.83
C ALA A 342 24.19 12.77 19.04
N ALA A 343 24.74 13.69 18.23
CA ALA A 343 24.33 15.09 18.24
C ALA A 343 22.94 15.33 17.59
N GLY A 344 22.53 14.45 16.67
CA GLY A 344 21.24 14.49 15.99
C GLY A 344 20.07 13.96 16.84
N GLU A 345 20.33 13.02 17.75
CA GLU A 345 19.32 12.46 18.65
C GLU A 345 18.52 13.52 19.44
N PRO A 346 19.13 14.47 20.17
CA PRO A 346 18.36 15.49 20.88
C PRO A 346 17.57 16.40 19.93
N ILE A 347 18.08 16.65 18.71
CA ILE A 347 17.36 17.43 17.68
C ILE A 347 16.10 16.69 17.25
N TYR A 348 16.19 15.37 17.05
CA TYR A 348 15.03 14.53 16.74
C TYR A 348 13.99 14.55 17.87
N LYS A 349 14.45 14.39 19.12
CA LYS A 349 13.57 14.40 20.31
C LYS A 349 12.78 15.71 20.40
N GLU A 350 13.44 16.83 20.15
CA GLU A 350 12.83 18.17 20.23
C GLU A 350 11.90 18.46 19.04
N ASN A 351 12.28 18.08 17.82
CA ASN A 351 11.64 18.58 16.60
C ASN A 351 10.76 17.55 15.87
N CYS A 352 10.95 16.25 16.13
CA CYS A 352 10.36 15.17 15.32
C CYS A 352 9.49 14.21 16.14
N GLU A 353 9.96 13.82 17.32
CA GLU A 353 9.38 12.69 18.08
C GLU A 353 7.92 12.89 18.49
N SER A 354 7.48 14.14 18.66
CA SER A 354 6.08 14.47 18.96
C SER A 354 5.07 14.01 17.89
N CYS A 355 5.51 13.86 16.64
CA CYS A 355 4.72 13.33 15.53
C CYS A 355 5.23 11.98 15.02
N HIS A 356 6.54 11.77 15.06
CA HIS A 356 7.25 10.60 14.57
C HIS A 356 7.81 9.80 15.74
N ALA A 357 6.97 9.00 16.38
CA ALA A 357 7.40 8.12 17.46
C ALA A 357 8.50 7.15 16.99
N ILE A 358 9.36 6.72 17.91
CA ILE A 358 10.38 5.69 17.67
C ILE A 358 9.80 4.32 18.00
N LEU A 359 10.08 3.30 17.19
CA LEU A 359 9.75 1.91 17.48
C LEU A 359 11.02 1.12 17.85
N PRO A 360 11.27 0.86 19.14
CA PRO A 360 12.46 0.14 19.56
C PRO A 360 12.56 -1.25 18.87
N ARG A 361 13.56 -1.43 18.00
CA ARG A 361 13.74 -2.66 17.20
C ARG A 361 13.75 -3.96 18.01
N GLY A 362 14.22 -3.89 19.26
CA GLY A 362 14.38 -5.03 20.15
C GLY A 362 13.08 -5.47 20.82
N GLU A 363 12.03 -4.66 20.71
CA GLU A 363 10.75 -4.87 21.37
C GLU A 363 9.70 -5.35 20.38
N THR A 364 8.82 -6.23 20.84
CA THR A 364 7.59 -6.56 20.11
C THR A 364 6.53 -5.52 20.46
N TYR A 365 5.99 -4.84 19.45
CA TYR A 365 4.91 -3.88 19.63
C TYR A 365 3.61 -4.41 19.01
N THR A 366 2.50 -4.23 19.71
CA THR A 366 1.16 -4.52 19.17
C THR A 366 0.64 -3.35 18.34
N THR A 367 1.02 -2.13 18.68
CA THR A 367 0.58 -0.91 18.00
C THR A 367 1.78 -0.03 17.63
N ALA A 368 1.82 0.39 16.37
CA ALA A 368 2.71 1.44 15.89
C ALA A 368 1.93 2.77 15.95
N PRO A 369 2.29 3.69 16.87
CA PRO A 369 1.55 4.94 17.02
C PRO A 369 1.71 5.81 15.78
N ILE A 370 0.63 6.47 15.39
CA ILE A 370 0.60 7.45 14.31
C ILE A 370 -0.01 8.74 14.84
N GLN A 371 0.45 9.87 14.32
CA GLN A 371 -0.16 11.17 14.57
C GLN A 371 -0.82 11.65 13.29
N MET A 372 -2.13 11.89 13.31
CA MET A 372 -2.83 12.50 12.16
C MET A 372 -2.61 14.01 12.18
N VAL A 373 -1.93 14.53 11.15
CA VAL A 373 -1.63 15.95 10.98
C VAL A 373 -2.69 16.58 10.06
N PRO A 374 -3.56 17.49 10.57
CA PRO A 374 -4.61 18.10 9.76
C PRO A 374 -4.04 18.97 8.64
N LEU A 375 -4.64 18.88 7.44
CA LEU A 375 -4.30 19.72 6.29
C LEU A 375 -4.79 21.15 6.45
N PHE A 376 -5.90 21.33 7.16
CA PHE A 376 -6.59 22.61 7.30
C PHE A 376 -6.92 22.93 8.76
N ASN A 377 -6.80 24.20 9.12
CA ASN A 377 -7.42 24.76 10.31
C ASN A 377 -8.81 25.27 9.94
N TRP A 378 -9.83 24.82 10.67
CA TRP A 378 -11.22 25.19 10.40
C TRP A 378 -11.56 26.48 11.14
N ALA A 379 -12.22 27.43 10.47
CA ALA A 379 -12.58 28.71 11.10
C ALA A 379 -13.60 28.54 12.25
N GLN A 380 -14.46 27.52 12.15
CA GLN A 380 -15.43 27.15 13.18
C GLN A 380 -15.42 25.63 13.39
N PRO A 381 -14.40 25.07 14.08
CA PRO A 381 -14.19 23.63 14.17
C PRO A 381 -15.30 22.89 14.93
N ASP A 382 -15.97 23.58 15.85
CA ASP A 382 -17.05 23.03 16.69
C ASP A 382 -18.44 23.18 16.07
N ASN A 383 -18.55 23.92 14.96
CA ASN A 383 -19.79 24.07 14.21
C ASN A 383 -19.81 23.08 13.05
N ALA A 384 -20.49 21.94 13.23
CA ALA A 384 -20.56 20.88 12.24
C ALA A 384 -21.12 21.35 10.88
N VAL A 385 -22.11 22.24 10.88
CA VAL A 385 -22.68 22.81 9.63
C VAL A 385 -21.65 23.67 8.90
N ALA A 386 -20.86 24.46 9.62
CA ALA A 386 -19.80 25.27 9.03
C ALA A 386 -18.69 24.39 8.43
N VAL A 387 -18.28 23.33 9.12
CA VAL A 387 -17.30 22.35 8.60
C VAL A 387 -17.82 21.69 7.33
N VAL A 388 -19.06 21.22 7.31
CA VAL A 388 -19.67 20.58 6.12
C VAL A 388 -19.83 21.58 4.97
N THR A 389 -20.13 22.86 5.26
CA THR A 389 -20.21 23.93 4.25
C THR A 389 -18.85 24.23 3.64
N ALA A 390 -17.81 24.33 4.47
CA ALA A 390 -16.44 24.51 4.04
C ALA A 390 -15.97 23.32 3.18
N PHE A 391 -16.23 22.09 3.62
CA PHE A 391 -15.94 20.89 2.85
C PHE A 391 -16.67 20.85 1.50
N THR A 392 -17.95 21.22 1.47
CA THR A 392 -18.71 21.32 0.22
C THR A 392 -18.07 22.34 -0.73
N THR A 393 -17.59 23.46 -0.19
CA THR A 393 -16.85 24.47 -0.96
C THR A 393 -15.53 23.91 -1.50
N ILE A 394 -14.76 23.18 -0.68
CA ILE A 394 -13.53 22.49 -1.12
C ILE A 394 -13.85 21.54 -2.30
N CYS A 395 -14.88 20.70 -2.17
CA CYS A 395 -15.22 19.71 -3.19
C CYS A 395 -15.77 20.30 -4.49
N THR A 396 -16.43 21.46 -4.44
CA THR A 396 -17.13 22.03 -5.61
C THR A 396 -16.42 23.22 -6.24
N LYS A 397 -15.64 23.98 -5.46
CA LYS A 397 -14.95 25.20 -5.88
C LYS A 397 -13.45 25.17 -5.61
N GLY A 398 -12.93 24.12 -4.96
CA GLY A 398 -11.51 23.96 -4.64
C GLY A 398 -11.11 24.55 -3.29
N VAL A 399 -9.92 24.15 -2.83
CA VAL A 399 -9.34 24.59 -1.55
C VAL A 399 -9.14 26.12 -1.52
N ASP A 400 -8.63 26.71 -2.60
CA ASP A 400 -8.35 28.14 -2.67
C ASP A 400 -9.61 29.00 -2.47
N ALA A 401 -10.77 28.53 -2.99
CA ALA A 401 -12.04 29.20 -2.78
C ALA A 401 -12.49 29.17 -1.31
N ALA A 402 -12.28 28.06 -0.61
CA ALA A 402 -12.60 27.93 0.80
C ALA A 402 -11.67 28.79 1.68
N VAL A 403 -10.39 28.91 1.32
CA VAL A 403 -9.43 29.82 1.97
C VAL A 403 -9.80 31.28 1.71
N ALA A 404 -10.10 31.66 0.47
CA ALA A 404 -10.52 33.02 0.12
C ALA A 404 -11.81 33.44 0.85
N ALA A 405 -12.73 32.49 1.04
CA ALA A 405 -13.95 32.68 1.83
C ALA A 405 -13.71 32.64 3.36
N LYS A 406 -12.47 32.50 3.82
CA LYS A 406 -12.06 32.42 5.24
C LYS A 406 -12.78 31.30 6.01
N MET A 407 -13.14 30.22 5.32
CA MET A 407 -13.77 29.04 5.93
C MET A 407 -12.73 28.11 6.57
N ILE A 408 -11.53 28.11 6.00
CA ILE A 408 -10.35 27.38 6.45
C ILE A 408 -9.08 28.22 6.26
N THR A 409 -8.02 27.88 6.97
CA THR A 409 -6.65 28.22 6.58
C THR A 409 -5.84 26.95 6.35
N VAL A 410 -4.80 27.03 5.51
CA VAL A 410 -3.88 25.91 5.32
C VAL A 410 -3.02 25.77 6.58
N ASN A 411 -2.86 24.53 7.06
CA ASN A 411 -2.08 24.22 8.26
C ASN A 411 -0.71 23.64 7.91
N TYR A 412 -0.71 22.42 7.37
CA TYR A 412 0.50 21.64 7.11
C TYR A 412 1.08 21.88 5.70
N ASP A 413 0.31 22.47 4.80
CA ASP A 413 0.63 22.84 3.41
C ASP A 413 1.21 21.72 2.51
N ALA A 414 1.15 20.46 2.94
CA ALA A 414 1.34 19.34 2.03
C ALA A 414 0.24 19.30 0.99
N ASP A 415 0.55 18.78 -0.20
CA ASP A 415 -0.41 18.65 -1.30
C ASP A 415 -1.73 17.99 -0.82
N PRO A 416 -2.88 18.70 -0.84
CA PRO A 416 -4.12 18.16 -0.28
C PRO A 416 -4.87 17.26 -1.27
N LYS A 417 -4.42 17.16 -2.52
CA LYS A 417 -5.23 16.67 -3.63
C LYS A 417 -5.70 15.24 -3.41
N MET A 418 -4.84 14.34 -2.95
CA MET A 418 -5.24 12.95 -2.73
C MET A 418 -6.32 12.84 -1.64
N ALA A 419 -6.15 13.50 -0.49
CA ALA A 419 -7.15 13.45 0.59
C ALA A 419 -8.49 14.07 0.16
N VAL A 420 -8.44 15.17 -0.61
CA VAL A 420 -9.63 15.83 -1.16
C VAL A 420 -10.33 14.94 -2.18
N ASP A 421 -9.62 14.41 -3.15
CA ASP A 421 -10.19 13.56 -4.20
C ASP A 421 -10.80 12.27 -3.63
N ALA A 422 -10.17 11.70 -2.59
CA ALA A 422 -10.68 10.51 -1.90
C ALA A 422 -12.06 10.76 -1.26
N LEU A 423 -12.28 11.96 -0.71
CA LEU A 423 -13.49 12.31 0.05
C LEU A 423 -14.58 12.99 -0.79
N CYS A 424 -14.21 13.72 -1.83
CA CYS A 424 -15.13 14.52 -2.64
C CYS A 424 -15.79 13.74 -3.78
N ARG A 425 -15.29 12.53 -4.09
CA ARG A 425 -15.76 11.78 -5.26
C ARG A 425 -17.14 11.17 -5.02
N LYS A 426 -18.13 11.67 -5.77
CA LYS A 426 -19.46 11.06 -5.93
C LYS A 426 -19.60 10.35 -7.28
N VAL A 427 -20.30 9.21 -7.29
CA VAL A 427 -20.50 8.33 -8.44
C VAL A 427 -21.94 7.84 -8.50
N ASP A 428 -22.41 7.51 -9.71
CA ASP A 428 -23.66 6.77 -9.89
C ASP A 428 -23.46 5.32 -9.43
N THR A 429 -24.32 4.83 -8.54
CA THR A 429 -24.22 3.48 -7.98
C THR A 429 -24.92 2.42 -8.85
N GLY A 430 -25.60 2.84 -9.92
CA GLY A 430 -26.10 1.99 -10.99
C GLY A 430 -26.97 0.85 -10.50
N ALA A 431 -26.67 -0.35 -11.00
CA ALA A 431 -27.42 -1.57 -10.73
C ALA A 431 -27.50 -1.92 -9.23
N ILE A 432 -26.59 -1.41 -8.38
CA ILE A 432 -26.60 -1.68 -6.94
C ILE A 432 -27.03 -0.48 -6.10
N ALA A 433 -27.69 0.52 -6.70
CA ALA A 433 -28.42 1.54 -5.95
C ALA A 433 -29.39 0.90 -4.94
N ASN A 434 -29.46 1.45 -3.73
CA ASN A 434 -30.25 0.94 -2.60
C ASN A 434 -29.83 -0.43 -2.05
N VAL A 435 -28.76 -1.05 -2.55
CA VAL A 435 -28.19 -2.25 -1.94
C VAL A 435 -27.42 -1.84 -0.69
N ALA A 436 -27.63 -2.54 0.43
CA ALA A 436 -26.90 -2.33 1.68
C ALA A 436 -25.97 -3.53 1.91
N MET A 437 -24.66 -3.32 1.99
CA MET A 437 -23.71 -4.36 2.38
C MET A 437 -23.00 -3.93 3.68
N PRO A 438 -23.09 -4.70 4.78
CA PRO A 438 -23.91 -5.91 4.96
C PRO A 438 -25.42 -5.60 4.85
N PRO A 439 -26.33 -6.59 4.82
CA PRO A 439 -27.77 -6.31 4.77
C PRO A 439 -28.24 -5.30 5.82
N GLN A 440 -29.32 -4.56 5.54
CA GLN A 440 -29.88 -3.55 6.46
C GLN A 440 -30.17 -4.11 7.86
N LEU A 441 -30.59 -5.37 7.95
CA LEU A 441 -30.81 -6.06 9.22
C LEU A 441 -29.56 -6.17 10.10
N LEU A 442 -28.38 -6.19 9.48
CA LEU A 442 -27.09 -6.21 10.14
C LEU A 442 -26.55 -4.78 10.38
N GLY A 443 -27.39 -3.77 10.18
CA GLY A 443 -27.04 -2.37 10.37
C GLY A 443 -26.38 -1.72 9.14
N GLY A 444 -26.34 -2.40 7.99
CA GLY A 444 -25.81 -1.79 6.77
C GLY A 444 -26.70 -0.68 6.24
N LYS A 445 -26.08 0.35 5.69
CA LYS A 445 -26.78 1.49 5.07
C LYS A 445 -26.91 1.26 3.56
N PRO A 446 -28.11 1.44 2.98
CA PRO A 446 -28.28 1.38 1.53
C PRO A 446 -27.45 2.43 0.83
N LEU A 447 -26.88 2.07 -0.31
CA LEU A 447 -26.23 3.03 -1.20
C LEU A 447 -27.27 4.05 -1.73
N ALA A 448 -26.96 5.33 -1.61
CA ALA A 448 -27.69 6.39 -2.30
C ALA A 448 -27.38 6.37 -3.81
N ASN A 449 -28.08 7.18 -4.61
CA ASN A 449 -27.67 7.44 -5.99
C ASN A 449 -27.85 8.92 -6.36
N PRO A 450 -26.78 9.68 -6.65
CA PRO A 450 -25.36 9.30 -6.52
C PRO A 450 -24.93 9.15 -5.04
N ASP A 451 -23.86 8.40 -4.79
CA ASP A 451 -23.24 8.26 -3.47
C ASP A 451 -21.72 8.50 -3.54
N LEU A 452 -21.03 8.55 -2.40
CA LEU A 452 -19.59 8.59 -2.31
C LEU A 452 -18.97 7.33 -2.91
N ALA A 453 -17.90 7.48 -3.69
CA ALA A 453 -17.16 6.36 -4.27
C ALA A 453 -16.61 5.41 -3.17
N ALA A 454 -16.24 5.96 -2.01
CA ALA A 454 -15.84 5.19 -0.84
C ALA A 454 -16.98 4.30 -0.30
N ASN A 455 -18.23 4.77 -0.30
CA ASN A 455 -19.38 3.97 0.13
C ASN A 455 -19.64 2.81 -0.85
N LEU A 456 -19.57 3.09 -2.16
CA LEU A 456 -19.68 2.08 -3.20
C LEU A 456 -18.58 1.00 -3.07
N LEU A 457 -17.33 1.43 -2.87
CA LEU A 457 -16.20 0.51 -2.66
C LEU A 457 -16.40 -0.33 -1.41
N SER A 458 -16.76 0.29 -0.28
CA SER A 458 -17.04 -0.44 0.97
C SER A 458 -18.13 -1.50 0.77
N ASN A 459 -19.17 -1.17 0.01
CA ASN A 459 -20.24 -2.10 -0.31
C ASN A 459 -19.73 -3.29 -1.14
N ALA A 460 -18.95 -3.03 -2.20
CA ALA A 460 -18.32 -4.03 -3.04
C ALA A 460 -17.40 -4.98 -2.23
N VAL A 461 -16.55 -4.41 -1.36
CA VAL A 461 -15.62 -5.14 -0.50
C VAL A 461 -16.35 -6.06 0.47
N ILE A 462 -17.36 -5.55 1.18
CA ILE A 462 -18.12 -6.34 2.14
C ILE A 462 -18.84 -7.49 1.41
N GLY A 463 -19.46 -7.21 0.27
CA GLY A 463 -20.10 -8.24 -0.55
C GLY A 463 -19.12 -9.30 -1.06
N ALA A 464 -17.90 -8.90 -1.43
CA ALA A 464 -16.83 -9.82 -1.85
C ALA A 464 -16.35 -10.73 -0.70
N ILE A 465 -16.15 -10.17 0.50
CA ILE A 465 -15.75 -10.93 1.70
C ILE A 465 -16.84 -11.91 2.13
N LEU A 466 -18.11 -11.51 2.10
CA LEU A 466 -19.22 -12.42 2.36
C LEU A 466 -19.22 -13.59 1.37
N GLY A 467 -18.97 -13.31 0.09
CA GLY A 467 -18.86 -14.34 -0.94
C GLY A 467 -17.70 -15.29 -0.70
N ASP A 468 -16.57 -14.76 -0.22
CA ASP A 468 -15.40 -15.57 0.11
C ASP A 468 -15.62 -16.44 1.36
N LEU A 469 -16.28 -15.92 2.40
CA LEU A 469 -16.68 -16.71 3.57
C LEU A 469 -17.62 -17.87 3.22
N VAL A 470 -18.52 -17.66 2.25
CA VAL A 470 -19.40 -18.72 1.73
C VAL A 470 -18.60 -19.77 0.96
N ARG A 471 -17.61 -19.34 0.17
CA ARG A 471 -16.74 -20.23 -0.62
C ARG A 471 -15.75 -21.00 0.25
N GLU A 472 -15.20 -20.36 1.29
CA GLU A 472 -14.16 -20.89 2.15
C GLU A 472 -14.51 -20.68 3.64
N PRO A 473 -15.37 -21.53 4.25
CA PRO A 473 -15.78 -21.37 5.65
C PRO A 473 -14.62 -21.37 6.66
N GLY A 474 -13.47 -21.98 6.29
CA GLY A 474 -12.24 -21.95 7.08
C GLY A 474 -11.66 -20.55 7.31
N LEU A 475 -11.95 -19.59 6.41
CA LEU A 475 -11.55 -18.20 6.55
C LEU A 475 -12.03 -17.58 7.87
N LEU A 476 -13.25 -17.93 8.32
CA LEU A 476 -13.76 -17.43 9.61
C LEU A 476 -12.89 -17.91 10.78
N LEU A 477 -12.42 -19.16 10.76
CA LEU A 477 -11.53 -19.67 11.79
C LEU A 477 -10.17 -18.97 11.75
N ASP A 478 -9.63 -18.71 10.56
CA ASP A 478 -8.35 -18.03 10.42
C ASP A 478 -8.44 -16.55 10.86
N LEU A 479 -9.55 -15.87 10.56
CA LEU A 479 -9.84 -14.53 11.07
C LEU A 479 -9.98 -14.49 12.61
N LEU A 480 -10.54 -15.53 13.22
CA LEU A 480 -10.66 -15.64 14.67
C LEU A 480 -9.34 -16.00 15.36
N LYS A 481 -8.46 -16.77 14.70
CA LYS A 481 -7.10 -17.02 15.20
C LYS A 481 -6.26 -15.74 15.19
N GLY A 482 -6.46 -14.89 14.18
CA GLY A 482 -5.67 -13.68 13.97
C GLY A 482 -4.18 -14.01 13.98
N ASP A 483 -3.44 -13.27 14.80
CA ASP A 483 -1.97 -13.34 14.91
C ASP A 483 -1.44 -14.68 15.43
N ASN A 484 -2.30 -15.53 15.99
CA ASN A 484 -1.94 -16.87 16.50
C ASN A 484 -1.92 -17.94 15.40
N ALA A 485 -2.21 -17.59 14.13
CA ALA A 485 -2.15 -18.55 13.03
C ALA A 485 -0.71 -19.07 12.82
N PRO A 486 -0.53 -20.38 12.54
CA PRO A 486 0.78 -20.94 12.22
C PRO A 486 1.34 -20.27 10.95
N ALA A 487 2.66 -20.33 10.78
CA ALA A 487 3.29 -19.73 9.60
C ALA A 487 2.72 -20.35 8.31
N PRO A 488 2.22 -19.54 7.37
CA PRO A 488 1.43 -20.05 6.26
C PRO A 488 2.22 -20.98 5.33
N TRP A 489 3.53 -20.78 5.15
CA TRP A 489 4.39 -21.68 4.36
C TRP A 489 4.67 -23.04 5.03
N LEU A 490 4.42 -23.20 6.33
CA LEU A 490 4.49 -24.51 7.01
C LEU A 490 3.24 -25.34 6.78
N THR A 491 2.10 -24.69 6.52
CA THR A 491 0.80 -25.33 6.24
C THR A 491 0.43 -25.31 4.76
N ALA A 492 1.04 -24.42 3.97
CA ALA A 492 0.90 -24.36 2.53
C ALA A 492 1.70 -25.50 1.93
N SER A 493 1.03 -26.65 1.78
CA SER A 493 1.41 -27.57 0.71
C SER A 493 1.38 -26.78 -0.61
N ALA A 494 2.35 -27.04 -1.49
CA ALA A 494 2.50 -26.59 -2.88
C ALA A 494 1.20 -26.08 -3.57
N PRO A 495 1.28 -25.10 -4.51
CA PRO A 495 0.14 -24.38 -5.08
C PRO A 495 -1.07 -25.28 -5.20
N ALA A 496 -2.04 -25.07 -4.31
CA ALA A 496 -3.16 -25.98 -4.17
C ALA A 496 -3.96 -25.95 -5.46
N SER A 497 -3.71 -26.92 -6.34
CA SER A 497 -4.64 -27.28 -7.39
C SER A 497 -5.90 -27.72 -6.69
N TRP A 498 -6.87 -26.82 -6.54
CA TRP A 498 -8.13 -27.08 -5.85
C TRP A 498 -8.83 -28.28 -6.50
N SER A 499 -9.01 -29.39 -5.78
CA SER A 499 -9.88 -30.48 -6.23
C SER A 499 -11.27 -30.28 -5.64
N PRO A 500 -12.36 -30.59 -6.37
CA PRO A 500 -13.74 -30.52 -5.85
C PRO A 500 -14.03 -31.48 -4.67
N GLU A 501 -13.03 -32.22 -4.19
CA GLU A 501 -13.21 -33.39 -3.32
C GLU A 501 -12.75 -33.17 -1.87
N SER A 502 -12.44 -31.94 -1.45
CA SER A 502 -12.50 -31.62 -0.02
C SER A 502 -13.95 -31.46 0.42
N GLN A 503 -14.74 -32.54 0.29
CA GLN A 503 -15.93 -32.74 1.10
C GLN A 503 -15.50 -32.99 2.56
N ALA A 504 -15.02 -31.95 3.23
CA ALA A 504 -15.53 -31.77 4.58
C ALA A 504 -17.04 -31.54 4.41
N LYS A 505 -17.87 -32.18 5.23
CA LYS A 505 -19.32 -31.94 5.24
C LYS A 505 -19.56 -30.45 5.54
N GLY A 506 -19.58 -29.64 4.49
CA GLY A 506 -19.64 -28.19 4.54
C GLY A 506 -21.07 -27.78 4.83
N GLY A 507 -21.30 -27.19 5.99
CA GLY A 507 -22.43 -26.28 6.14
C GLY A 507 -22.12 -25.05 5.31
N THR A 508 -22.88 -24.79 4.26
CA THR A 508 -22.95 -23.46 3.64
C THR A 508 -23.45 -22.46 4.69
N LEU A 509 -22.82 -21.30 4.80
CA LEU A 509 -23.32 -20.23 5.67
C LEU A 509 -24.67 -19.73 5.11
N ASP A 510 -25.79 -20.18 5.68
CA ASP A 510 -27.13 -19.77 5.27
C ASP A 510 -27.38 -18.32 5.65
N THR A 511 -27.21 -17.34 4.75
CA THR A 511 -27.41 -15.93 5.12
C THR A 511 -28.88 -15.54 5.37
N THR A 512 -29.84 -16.45 5.19
CA THR A 512 -31.28 -16.18 5.39
C THR A 512 -31.62 -15.58 6.76
N PRO A 513 -31.07 -16.07 7.90
CA PRO A 513 -31.31 -15.49 9.21
C PRO A 513 -30.73 -14.08 9.40
N PHE A 514 -29.76 -13.67 8.58
CA PHE A 514 -29.22 -12.30 8.59
C PHE A 514 -30.13 -11.28 7.92
N VAL A 515 -31.06 -11.73 7.10
CA VAL A 515 -31.94 -10.85 6.31
C VAL A 515 -33.41 -10.98 6.70
N LYS A 516 -33.79 -11.95 7.53
CA LYS A 516 -35.16 -12.09 8.07
C LYS A 516 -35.29 -11.49 9.47
N PRO A 517 -36.13 -10.45 9.67
CA PRO A 517 -36.38 -9.86 11.00
C PRO A 517 -36.83 -10.89 12.02
N GLY A 518 -36.16 -10.94 13.17
CA GLY A 518 -36.54 -11.78 14.32
C GLY A 518 -36.16 -13.26 14.23
N ALA A 519 -35.47 -13.71 13.17
CA ALA A 519 -34.99 -15.09 13.08
C ALA A 519 -33.80 -15.33 14.03
N LYS A 520 -33.73 -16.51 14.66
CA LYS A 520 -32.57 -16.89 15.50
C LYS A 520 -31.33 -17.08 14.62
N GLN A 521 -30.27 -16.36 14.96
CA GLN A 521 -28.96 -16.48 14.31
C GLN A 521 -28.29 -17.81 14.71
N THR A 522 -27.58 -18.44 13.77
CA THR A 522 -26.72 -19.59 14.04
C THR A 522 -25.44 -19.14 14.76
N ALA A 523 -24.65 -20.07 15.28
CA ALA A 523 -23.37 -19.74 15.93
C ALA A 523 -22.38 -19.07 14.96
N ASP A 524 -22.34 -19.50 13.70
CA ASP A 524 -21.49 -18.90 12.69
C ASP A 524 -22.00 -17.51 12.29
N HIS A 525 -23.32 -17.31 12.29
CA HIS A 525 -23.91 -16.00 12.11
C HIS A 525 -23.50 -15.00 13.19
N GLN A 526 -23.54 -15.43 14.45
CA GLN A 526 -23.13 -14.58 15.58
C GLN A 526 -21.66 -14.18 15.51
N LYS A 527 -20.77 -15.10 15.08
CA LYS A 527 -19.33 -14.81 14.90
C LYS A 527 -19.09 -13.79 13.78
N VAL A 528 -19.75 -13.98 12.62
CA VAL A 528 -19.63 -13.05 11.49
C VAL A 528 -20.20 -11.68 11.85
N ILE A 529 -21.33 -11.59 12.55
CA ILE A 529 -21.88 -10.30 13.01
C ILE A 529 -20.97 -9.63 14.03
N ALA A 530 -20.50 -10.36 15.04
CA ALA A 530 -19.61 -9.80 16.07
C ALA A 530 -18.36 -9.20 15.43
N ALA A 531 -17.82 -9.88 14.41
CA ALA A 531 -16.71 -9.41 13.62
C ALA A 531 -17.04 -8.20 12.72
N LEU A 532 -18.11 -8.26 11.93
CA LEU A 532 -18.49 -7.19 10.98
C LEU A 532 -19.00 -5.92 11.67
N THR A 533 -19.59 -6.04 12.86
CA THR A 533 -20.20 -4.91 13.58
C THR A 533 -19.35 -4.38 14.74
N GLY A 534 -18.22 -5.04 15.04
CA GLY A 534 -17.39 -4.74 16.22
C GLY A 534 -18.11 -4.95 17.57
N ARG A 535 -19.36 -5.47 17.57
CA ARG A 535 -20.13 -5.72 18.79
C ARG A 535 -19.56 -6.93 19.52
N GLY A 536 -18.83 -6.68 20.60
CA GLY A 536 -18.17 -7.69 21.42
C GLY A 536 -16.76 -7.31 21.85
N GLN A 537 -16.18 -6.25 21.27
CA GLN A 537 -14.93 -5.69 21.74
C GLN A 537 -15.19 -4.78 22.95
N THR A 538 -14.71 -5.20 24.12
CA THR A 538 -14.48 -4.28 25.23
C THR A 538 -13.66 -3.12 24.71
N LYS A 539 -14.07 -1.89 25.06
CA LYS A 539 -13.29 -0.66 24.86
C LYS A 539 -11.79 -0.95 25.05
N PRO A 540 -10.89 -0.38 24.23
CA PRO A 540 -9.48 -0.35 24.58
C PRO A 540 -9.37 0.23 26.00
N THR A 541 -8.88 -0.56 26.95
CA THR A 541 -8.33 0.00 28.19
C THR A 541 -7.11 0.79 27.78
N VAL A 542 -7.33 2.08 27.53
CA VAL A 542 -6.27 3.08 27.49
C VAL A 542 -5.57 3.01 28.85
N GLY A 543 -4.34 2.52 28.87
CA GLY A 543 -3.45 2.68 30.01
C GLY A 543 -3.30 4.17 30.30
N ALA A 544 -3.61 4.55 31.53
CA ALA A 544 -3.74 5.93 31.98
C ALA A 544 -2.41 6.71 31.97
N VAL A 545 -2.50 8.01 31.70
CA VAL A 545 -1.62 9.06 32.22
C VAL A 545 -2.54 10.10 32.91
N PRO A 546 -2.19 10.64 34.10
CA PRO A 546 -3.19 10.98 35.12
C PRO A 546 -3.84 12.39 35.06
N ALA A 547 -5.11 12.37 35.49
CA ALA A 547 -5.91 13.30 36.32
C ALA A 547 -6.11 14.78 35.95
N GLY A 548 -7.39 15.14 35.81
CA GLY A 548 -7.93 16.48 36.07
C GLY A 548 -9.46 16.52 36.13
N GLY A 549 -10.03 16.65 37.33
CA GLY A 549 -11.27 17.41 37.62
C GLY A 549 -12.64 16.79 37.34
N SER A 550 -13.31 16.34 38.39
CA SER A 550 -14.68 15.81 38.48
C SER A 550 -15.78 16.88 38.30
N ALA A 551 -16.90 16.52 37.65
CA ALA A 551 -18.22 17.08 37.97
C ALA A 551 -19.36 16.09 37.59
N ALA A 552 -20.38 16.05 38.45
CA ALA A 552 -21.32 14.97 38.66
C ALA A 552 -22.52 14.91 37.67
N MET A 553 -23.15 13.74 37.64
CA MET A 553 -24.33 13.37 36.84
C MET A 553 -25.61 14.15 37.20
N ALA A 554 -26.48 14.34 36.20
CA ALA A 554 -27.93 14.35 36.40
C ALA A 554 -28.64 13.68 35.20
N GLN A 555 -29.38 12.60 35.48
CA GLN A 555 -30.27 11.92 34.55
C GLN A 555 -31.58 12.71 34.37
N THR A 556 -32.05 12.87 33.13
CA THR A 556 -33.47 13.09 32.85
C THR A 556 -33.92 12.33 31.60
N LYS A 557 -35.14 11.77 31.71
CA LYS A 557 -35.82 10.86 30.78
C LYS A 557 -36.11 11.49 29.41
N ALA A 558 -36.11 10.62 28.41
CA ALA A 558 -36.22 10.90 26.99
C ALA A 558 -37.60 11.40 26.51
N ALA A 559 -37.55 12.26 25.48
CA ALA A 559 -38.54 12.36 24.41
C ALA A 559 -37.84 11.98 23.08
N ALA A 560 -38.56 11.29 22.18
CA ALA A 560 -38.10 10.75 20.89
C ALA A 560 -37.85 11.87 19.84
N PRO A 561 -37.03 11.62 18.78
CA PRO A 561 -36.00 12.58 18.41
C PRO A 561 -36.31 13.46 17.18
N ALA A 562 -36.11 14.76 17.35
CA ALA A 562 -35.56 15.65 16.31
C ALA A 562 -34.01 15.59 16.25
N LYS A 563 -33.39 14.72 17.06
CA LYS A 563 -31.92 14.55 17.24
C LYS A 563 -31.20 13.76 16.14
N ALA A 564 -31.89 13.10 15.23
CA ALA A 564 -31.24 12.21 14.24
C ALA A 564 -30.48 12.99 13.15
N VAL A 565 -31.00 14.14 12.71
CA VAL A 565 -30.35 14.95 11.66
C VAL A 565 -29.12 15.69 12.20
N THR A 566 -29.15 16.14 13.46
CA THR A 566 -28.02 16.84 14.09
C THR A 566 -26.84 15.89 14.33
N SER A 567 -27.09 14.63 14.71
CA SER A 567 -26.02 13.65 14.94
C SER A 567 -25.30 13.21 13.67
N ASP A 568 -26.00 13.14 12.53
CA ASP A 568 -25.37 12.72 11.26
C ASP A 568 -24.45 13.81 10.70
N VAL A 569 -24.84 15.08 10.82
CA VAL A 569 -24.00 16.22 10.40
C VAL A 569 -22.77 16.35 11.31
N GLU A 570 -22.91 16.14 12.61
CA GLU A 570 -21.79 16.10 13.57
C GLU A 570 -20.80 14.97 13.25
N ALA A 571 -21.31 13.75 13.01
CA ALA A 571 -20.47 12.61 12.64
C ALA A 571 -19.74 12.81 11.30
N LEU A 572 -20.43 13.39 10.31
CA LEU A 572 -19.83 13.74 9.02
C LEU A 572 -18.74 14.80 9.20
N ALA A 573 -19.00 15.86 9.95
CA ALA A 573 -18.02 16.90 10.25
C ALA A 573 -16.78 16.32 10.96
N ALA A 574 -16.96 15.43 11.94
CA ALA A 574 -15.84 14.76 12.61
C ALA A 574 -15.01 13.92 11.63
N THR A 575 -15.68 13.15 10.76
CA THR A 575 -15.04 12.34 9.72
C THR A 575 -14.26 13.19 8.72
N ILE A 576 -14.84 14.29 8.24
CA ILE A 576 -14.17 15.23 7.33
C ILE A 576 -12.87 15.77 7.96
N LYS A 577 -12.95 16.27 9.20
CA LYS A 577 -11.78 16.82 9.91
C LYS A 577 -10.69 15.78 10.11
N GLN A 578 -11.09 14.53 10.39
CA GLN A 578 -10.16 13.43 10.60
C GLN A 578 -9.45 12.98 9.33
N LEU A 579 -10.14 12.99 8.19
CA LEU A 579 -9.64 12.42 6.94
C LEU A 579 -8.99 13.44 6.00
N LEU A 580 -9.22 14.73 6.20
CA LEU A 580 -8.42 15.80 5.60
C LEU A 580 -7.16 16.04 6.43
N ALA A 581 -6.36 14.98 6.55
CA ALA A 581 -5.13 14.91 7.32
C ALA A 581 -4.17 13.92 6.65
N TYR A 582 -2.90 13.96 7.03
CA TYR A 582 -1.93 12.90 6.71
C TYR A 582 -1.31 12.33 7.96
N LYS A 583 -1.05 11.03 7.96
CA LYS A 583 -0.37 10.37 9.07
C LYS A 583 1.13 10.72 9.08
N ALA A 584 1.61 11.18 10.23
CA ALA A 584 3.00 11.02 10.64
C ALA A 584 3.12 9.64 11.30
N ARG A 585 4.05 8.84 10.80
CA ARG A 585 4.30 7.45 11.24
C ARG A 585 5.74 7.33 11.74
N PRO A 586 6.09 6.25 12.47
CA PRO A 586 7.47 5.99 12.88
C PRO A 586 8.45 5.97 11.72
N LEU A 587 9.63 6.54 11.93
CA LEU A 587 10.66 6.72 10.90
C LEU A 587 11.72 5.61 10.87
N ASP A 588 11.51 4.53 11.61
CA ASP A 588 12.38 3.36 11.60
C ASP A 588 12.50 2.79 10.18
N GLY A 589 13.73 2.68 9.66
CA GLY A 589 14.03 2.26 8.29
C GLY A 589 13.77 3.32 7.20
N VAL A 590 13.51 4.57 7.56
CA VAL A 590 13.21 5.68 6.61
C VAL A 590 14.29 5.89 5.54
N TRP A 591 15.54 5.48 5.80
CA TRP A 591 16.62 5.56 4.83
C TRP A 591 16.32 4.78 3.53
N ALA A 592 15.49 3.74 3.61
CA ALA A 592 15.14 2.85 2.50
C ALA A 592 13.80 3.20 1.82
N THR A 593 13.21 4.37 2.12
CA THR A 593 11.85 4.73 1.68
C THR A 593 11.79 5.94 0.78
N ALA A 594 12.93 6.38 0.23
CA ALA A 594 12.96 7.50 -0.68
C ALA A 594 12.15 7.21 -1.97
N PRO A 595 11.60 8.23 -2.64
CA PRO A 595 11.51 9.63 -2.21
C PRO A 595 10.44 9.87 -1.13
N TYR A 596 10.49 11.03 -0.50
CA TYR A 596 9.76 11.37 0.73
C TYR A 596 8.48 12.18 0.48
N MET A 597 7.67 12.32 1.53
CA MET A 597 6.26 12.77 1.52
C MET A 597 5.28 11.75 0.95
N HIS A 598 3.98 11.96 1.19
CA HIS A 598 2.92 11.07 0.73
C HIS A 598 2.90 10.88 -0.80
N ASN A 599 3.39 11.87 -1.55
CA ASN A 599 3.44 11.90 -3.01
C ASN A 599 4.84 11.71 -3.59
N GLY A 600 5.86 11.42 -2.77
CA GLY A 600 7.24 11.24 -3.23
C GLY A 600 7.86 12.50 -3.83
N SER A 601 7.45 13.69 -3.36
CA SER A 601 7.82 14.98 -3.94
C SER A 601 9.15 15.56 -3.47
N VAL A 602 9.80 14.93 -2.49
CA VAL A 602 11.10 15.38 -1.97
C VAL A 602 12.13 14.26 -2.15
N PRO A 603 13.23 14.49 -2.89
CA PRO A 603 14.10 13.41 -3.36
C PRO A 603 14.93 12.73 -2.27
N ASN A 604 15.30 13.47 -1.21
CA ASN A 604 16.23 13.02 -0.19
C ASN A 604 15.90 13.59 1.21
N LEU A 605 16.38 12.96 2.28
CA LEU A 605 16.14 13.40 3.66
C LEU A 605 16.75 14.78 3.93
N TYR A 606 17.88 15.10 3.29
CA TYR A 606 18.48 16.42 3.46
C TYR A 606 17.51 17.54 3.03
N GLU A 607 16.84 17.40 1.88
CA GLU A 607 15.84 18.35 1.39
C GLU A 607 14.54 18.35 2.20
N MET A 608 14.19 17.24 2.86
CA MET A 608 13.08 17.23 3.82
C MET A 608 13.31 18.20 5.00
N LEU A 609 14.58 18.49 5.32
CA LEU A 609 14.98 19.40 6.38
C LEU A 609 15.21 20.84 5.88
N LEU A 610 15.16 21.08 4.58
CA LEU A 610 15.22 22.44 4.02
C LEU A 610 13.85 23.12 4.08
N PRO A 611 13.83 24.46 4.13
CA PRO A 611 12.62 25.21 3.80
C PRO A 611 12.05 24.77 2.45
N ALA A 612 10.74 24.67 2.27
CA ALA A 612 10.16 24.17 1.02
C ALA A 612 10.59 25.01 -0.21
N SER A 613 10.82 26.31 -0.02
CA SER A 613 11.33 27.22 -1.05
C SER A 613 12.74 26.91 -1.55
N GLN A 614 13.50 26.07 -0.84
CA GLN A 614 14.85 25.64 -1.19
C GLN A 614 14.91 24.19 -1.68
N ARG A 615 13.79 23.47 -1.69
CA ARG A 615 13.70 22.10 -2.21
C ARG A 615 13.71 22.10 -3.74
N SER A 616 14.15 21.00 -4.32
CA SER A 616 14.16 20.81 -5.77
C SER A 616 12.73 20.89 -6.33
N ALA A 617 12.52 21.79 -7.30
CA ALA A 617 11.25 21.88 -8.04
C ALA A 617 11.10 20.76 -9.09
N ALA A 618 12.22 20.16 -9.51
CA ALA A 618 12.24 18.98 -10.34
C ALA A 618 13.49 18.13 -10.06
N PHE A 619 13.38 16.81 -10.19
CA PHE A 619 14.49 15.88 -10.01
C PHE A 619 14.28 14.59 -10.83
N ARG A 620 15.34 13.81 -11.04
CA ARG A 620 15.27 12.55 -11.79
C ARG A 620 15.12 11.35 -10.85
N MET A 621 14.31 10.37 -11.26
CA MET A 621 14.09 9.11 -10.54
C MET A 621 13.85 7.94 -11.51
N GLY A 622 13.65 6.73 -10.95
CA GLY A 622 13.44 5.49 -11.70
C GLY A 622 14.62 4.50 -11.63
N SER A 623 15.76 4.91 -11.07
CA SER A 623 16.83 4.00 -10.69
C SER A 623 16.59 3.42 -9.29
N THR A 624 17.14 2.24 -9.02
CA THR A 624 17.26 1.68 -7.66
C THR A 624 18.38 2.33 -6.84
N SER A 625 19.21 3.17 -7.46
CA SER A 625 20.35 3.81 -6.79
C SER A 625 19.90 4.87 -5.80
N ILE A 626 20.46 4.84 -4.60
CA ILE A 626 20.27 5.88 -3.59
C ILE A 626 21.58 6.57 -3.26
N ASP A 627 21.51 7.87 -3.00
CA ASP A 627 22.62 8.67 -2.47
C ASP A 627 22.75 8.38 -0.96
N PRO A 628 23.84 7.73 -0.50
CA PRO A 628 24.00 7.43 0.92
C PRO A 628 24.36 8.66 1.77
N VAL A 629 24.76 9.77 1.15
CA VAL A 629 25.12 11.02 1.83
C VAL A 629 23.87 11.81 2.17
N LYS A 630 23.05 12.17 1.18
CA LYS A 630 21.79 12.89 1.43
C LYS A 630 20.61 11.97 1.78
N VAL A 631 20.79 10.66 1.65
CA VAL A 631 19.81 9.61 1.91
C VAL A 631 18.54 9.84 1.09
N GLY A 632 18.57 9.38 -0.15
CA GLY A 632 17.48 9.62 -1.09
C GLY A 632 17.74 9.06 -2.47
N VAL A 633 16.84 9.35 -3.41
CA VAL A 633 17.01 8.98 -4.83
C VAL A 633 18.30 9.60 -5.37
N ASP A 634 19.14 8.78 -6.01
CA ASP A 634 20.28 9.30 -6.78
C ASP A 634 19.80 9.79 -8.15
N SER A 635 19.48 11.08 -8.24
CA SER A 635 19.06 11.72 -9.49
C SER A 635 20.16 11.81 -10.56
N SER A 636 21.41 11.49 -10.23
CA SER A 636 22.52 11.44 -11.19
C SER A 636 22.74 10.05 -11.78
N ALA A 637 22.12 9.01 -11.21
CA ALA A 637 22.25 7.64 -11.67
C ALA A 637 21.80 7.50 -13.13
N ALA A 638 22.55 6.73 -13.92
CA ALA A 638 22.28 6.53 -15.35
C ALA A 638 20.86 5.98 -15.63
N GLY A 639 20.29 5.21 -14.71
CA GLY A 639 18.93 4.66 -14.81
C GLY A 639 17.81 5.63 -14.38
N ALA A 640 18.12 6.84 -13.88
CA ALA A 640 17.13 7.82 -13.45
C ALA A 640 16.60 8.61 -14.67
N SER A 641 15.65 8.00 -15.40
CA SER A 641 15.11 8.56 -16.64
C SER A 641 13.84 9.40 -16.46
N PHE A 642 13.08 9.20 -15.40
CA PHE A 642 11.83 9.92 -15.16
C PHE A 642 12.10 11.27 -14.48
N VAL A 643 11.59 12.37 -15.04
CA VAL A 643 11.67 13.70 -14.41
C VAL A 643 10.41 13.94 -13.60
N TYR A 644 10.58 13.99 -12.27
CA TYR A 644 9.56 14.44 -11.35
C TYR A 644 9.45 15.97 -11.41
N ASP A 645 8.25 16.50 -11.60
CA ASP A 645 7.94 17.95 -11.62
C ASP A 645 6.91 18.27 -10.52
N THR A 646 7.31 19.08 -9.54
CA THR A 646 6.49 19.42 -8.35
C THR A 646 5.39 20.44 -8.66
N THR A 647 5.39 21.04 -9.86
CA THR A 647 4.35 21.98 -10.30
C THR A 647 3.10 21.28 -10.83
N LYS A 648 3.19 19.96 -11.11
CA LYS A 648 2.04 19.18 -11.58
C LYS A 648 1.02 18.96 -10.47
N PRO A 649 -0.28 18.80 -10.81
CA PRO A 649 -1.31 18.48 -9.83
C PRO A 649 -0.97 17.24 -9.01
N GLY A 650 -1.09 17.32 -7.68
CA GLY A 650 -0.79 16.20 -6.78
C GLY A 650 0.70 16.03 -6.45
N ASN A 651 1.59 16.81 -7.09
CA ASN A 651 3.04 16.65 -6.94
C ASN A 651 3.69 17.72 -6.05
N ARG A 652 2.92 18.63 -5.40
CA ARG A 652 3.53 19.74 -4.63
C ARG A 652 4.45 19.19 -3.54
N ASN A 653 5.61 19.83 -3.40
CA ASN A 653 6.65 19.53 -2.41
C ASN A 653 6.63 20.49 -1.20
N THR A 654 5.52 21.21 -1.02
CA THR A 654 5.27 22.16 0.06
C THR A 654 4.93 21.44 1.37
N GLY A 655 4.95 22.19 2.48
CA GLY A 655 4.62 21.67 3.79
C GLY A 655 5.75 20.92 4.50
N HIS A 656 5.46 20.42 5.70
CA HIS A 656 6.46 19.79 6.59
C HIS A 656 7.69 20.70 6.81
N GLU A 657 7.47 21.92 7.32
CA GLU A 657 8.52 22.94 7.52
C GLU A 657 9.26 22.81 8.87
N PHE A 658 9.08 21.71 9.60
CA PHE A 658 9.65 21.53 10.94
C PHE A 658 11.20 21.56 10.98
N GLY A 659 11.87 21.21 9.89
CA GLY A 659 13.33 21.31 9.76
C GLY A 659 13.85 22.68 9.31
N ALA A 660 12.97 23.61 8.90
CA ALA A 660 13.36 24.86 8.24
C ALA A 660 14.26 25.76 9.11
N GLY A 661 14.06 25.72 10.43
CA GLY A 661 14.84 26.51 11.40
C GLY A 661 16.22 25.94 11.75
N LEU A 662 16.54 24.71 11.33
CA LEU A 662 17.82 24.08 11.66
C LEU A 662 18.99 24.76 10.91
N THR A 663 20.15 24.80 11.55
CA THR A 663 21.41 25.13 10.86
C THR A 663 21.84 23.98 9.95
N ASP A 664 22.72 24.26 8.98
CA ASP A 664 23.30 23.24 8.10
C ASP A 664 23.93 22.08 8.89
N ALA A 665 24.73 22.41 9.92
CA ALA A 665 25.35 21.42 10.79
C ALA A 665 24.33 20.53 11.50
N GLN A 666 23.24 21.13 12.02
CA GLN A 666 22.16 20.39 12.67
C GLN A 666 21.41 19.46 11.70
N ARG A 667 21.24 19.86 10.43
CA ARG A 667 20.63 18.99 9.41
C ARG A 667 21.48 17.75 9.17
N TRP A 668 22.80 17.90 9.04
CA TRP A 668 23.71 16.76 8.87
C TRP A 668 23.77 15.87 10.11
N GLN A 669 23.71 16.44 11.31
CA GLN A 669 23.62 15.69 12.57
C GLN A 669 22.34 14.85 12.62
N LEU A 670 21.19 15.48 12.36
CA LEU A 670 19.89 14.81 12.33
C LEU A 670 19.84 13.74 11.24
N LEU A 671 20.40 13.99 10.07
CA LEU A 671 20.44 13.01 8.97
C LEU A 671 21.22 11.74 9.36
N GLU A 672 22.37 11.87 10.02
CA GLU A 672 23.11 10.71 10.54
C GLU A 672 22.33 9.97 11.63
N TYR A 673 21.57 10.68 12.47
CA TYR A 673 20.66 10.04 13.42
C TYR A 673 19.54 9.26 12.72
N LEU A 674 18.92 9.82 11.67
CA LEU A 674 17.87 9.14 10.90
C LEU A 674 18.36 7.85 10.23
N LYS A 675 19.65 7.72 9.90
CA LYS A 675 20.24 6.45 9.43
C LYS A 675 20.24 5.37 10.52
N THR A 676 20.21 5.75 11.79
CA THR A 676 20.24 4.79 12.90
C THR A 676 18.87 4.20 13.25
N LEU A 677 17.79 4.78 12.71
CA LEU A 677 16.40 4.35 12.94
C LEU A 677 16.01 3.16 12.05
#